data_AF-A0A9D6YCF2-F1
#
_entry.id   AF-A0A9D6YCF2-F1
#
_cell.length_a   1.000
_cell.length_b   1.000
_cell.length_c   1.000
_cell.angle_alpha   90.00
_cell.angle_beta   90.00
_cell.angle_gamma   90.00
#
_symmetry.space_group_name_H-M   'P 1'
#
loop_
_entity.id
_entity.type
_entity.pdbx_description
1 polymer ?
#
loop_
_entity_poly.entity_id
_entity_poly.type
_entity_poly.pdbx_seq_one_letter_code
_entity_poly.pdbx_strand_id
1 'polypeptide(L)'
;MKNRVLLAFAVVPGLCSGSNLVKEPAGERTTIENAELRLVIGNDGKAVSLLHKPSGQECLQPDAKRCNNAAVFSITEYRPYNGEVHLVYPSKTTAFEANSVHRVGDDLIVGFERSHWLATISLRITDSYIGFTLKKLDFVEGYGDNTRHPVDEVTFLQLPVRNRKFFGEWLNVIWDEDVAVNVLGTDPYARIDGVKYNDYTLLQATAVREVKALGVGAALITTGKDNLLDRIDRLERDLGLPLGVKSRRNDAIRHSYLWLQQVSPESIDEYIAIAKRAGLRGVQIYWPAIFQTLGHYPWRPEFPNGMADLKTITRKIADAGMIPGFHMQHSKASITDLYVSPVPDHRLNLLRMFTLAAPLDKEATTVTVEENPEGCDLMTAVMWNKKQVLKIGSELVEYATYTPNRPYQFTGCKRGILNTASSAYPLGHKLGLLDIDGQAKVRFDQRTGIQSEHAERIGKISNEAGFRFFSYDGAEDVHAPWWFHVSMSQLEVHKRLVPEPLFSVGAAKSHFGWHILTSANEFDTFKPEVVKAATRKHQVAAAKYLAQDFTRVNFGWLDYVAPNEGTIGMQPDMYEYICSRATAWDCPISLKANLRALRTHPRTDDNLEVIRRWEEARLSRFFSDEQRGALQEVGQEHILLINETGGFELQPYDEVPDAAGGSPSIRAFIFNRAGKTHVVFWHPSGEGNLELNIDAGRTRLFKQLGREIPVRGNSQRVSVPYGERQYLEIDRPRENVVSALREARVF
;
A
#
# COMPACT_ATOMS: atom_id res chain seq x y z
N MET A 1 -82.82 -24.13 44.74
CA MET A 1 -81.45 -23.64 44.47
C MET A 1 -80.49 -24.78 44.80
N LYS A 2 -79.99 -25.50 43.78
CA LYS A 2 -79.24 -26.75 44.01
C LYS A 2 -77.73 -26.49 44.01
N ASN A 3 -77.14 -26.86 45.15
CA ASN A 3 -75.73 -27.04 45.48
C ASN A 3 -74.87 -27.68 44.38
N ARG A 4 -73.57 -27.36 44.36
CA ARG A 4 -72.51 -28.30 44.78
C ARG A 4 -71.10 -27.69 44.72
N VAL A 5 -70.44 -27.72 45.88
CA VAL A 5 -69.02 -28.02 46.01
C VAL A 5 -68.83 -29.50 45.70
N LEU A 6 -67.82 -29.88 44.91
CA LEU A 6 -67.05 -31.11 45.13
C LEU A 6 -65.67 -30.99 44.47
N LEU A 7 -64.64 -31.21 45.30
CA LEU A 7 -63.27 -31.50 44.90
C LEU A 7 -63.20 -32.86 44.18
N ALA A 8 -62.24 -32.98 43.26
CA ALA A 8 -61.19 -34.02 43.21
C ALA A 8 -60.96 -34.69 41.84
N PHE A 9 -59.65 -34.91 41.62
CA PHE A 9 -58.95 -35.86 40.73
C PHE A 9 -58.40 -35.35 39.40
N ALA A 10 -57.08 -35.12 39.44
CA ALA A 10 -56.16 -35.22 38.33
C ALA A 10 -56.08 -36.67 37.83
N VAL A 11 -56.25 -36.87 36.52
CA VAL A 11 -55.72 -38.00 35.74
C VAL A 11 -55.40 -37.48 34.33
N VAL A 12 -54.11 -37.42 34.00
CA VAL A 12 -53.53 -37.53 32.64
C VAL A 12 -53.46 -39.05 32.33
N PRO A 13 -53.51 -39.60 31.08
CA PRO A 13 -53.24 -39.03 29.74
C PRO A 13 -54.22 -39.45 28.60
N GLY A 14 -54.05 -38.88 27.40
CA GLY A 14 -54.46 -39.56 26.16
C GLY A 14 -54.79 -38.70 24.94
N LEU A 15 -53.77 -38.46 24.10
CA LEU A 15 -53.78 -38.34 22.63
C LEU A 15 -55.09 -37.95 21.88
N CYS A 16 -55.08 -36.82 21.16
CA CYS A 16 -54.87 -36.80 19.69
C CYS A 16 -55.03 -35.39 19.07
N SER A 17 -53.99 -35.01 18.30
CA SER A 17 -54.01 -34.27 17.02
C SER A 17 -54.68 -32.89 16.91
N GLY A 18 -53.87 -31.88 16.56
CA GLY A 18 -54.32 -30.59 16.05
C GLY A 18 -53.19 -29.58 15.86
N SER A 19 -52.22 -29.91 15.00
CA SER A 19 -51.06 -29.10 14.61
C SER A 19 -51.41 -27.80 13.87
N ASN A 20 -50.74 -26.70 14.22
CA ASN A 20 -50.18 -25.72 13.27
C ASN A 20 -49.02 -24.96 13.95
N LEU A 21 -48.02 -25.74 14.39
CA LEU A 21 -46.63 -25.26 14.41
C LEU A 21 -46.15 -25.36 12.97
N VAL A 22 -45.63 -24.26 12.43
CA VAL A 22 -44.86 -24.28 11.19
C VAL A 22 -43.74 -25.30 11.39
N LYS A 23 -43.87 -26.44 10.73
CA LYS A 23 -42.80 -27.42 10.62
C LYS A 23 -41.63 -26.73 9.93
N GLU A 24 -40.48 -26.67 10.60
CA GLU A 24 -39.20 -26.44 9.95
C GLU A 24 -39.05 -27.44 8.78
N PRO A 25 -38.74 -27.00 7.56
CA PRO A 25 -38.28 -27.92 6.53
C PRO A 25 -36.87 -28.35 6.90
N ALA A 26 -36.75 -29.50 7.57
CA ALA A 26 -35.51 -30.24 7.61
C ALA A 26 -35.15 -30.65 6.16
N GLY A 27 -34.20 -29.96 5.54
CA GLY A 27 -33.51 -30.47 4.34
C GLY A 27 -33.35 -29.54 3.13
N GLU A 28 -33.98 -28.37 3.08
CA GLU A 28 -33.71 -27.44 1.96
C GLU A 28 -32.40 -26.67 2.19
N ARG A 29 -31.58 -26.57 1.13
CA ARG A 29 -30.33 -25.80 1.13
C ARG A 29 -30.47 -24.69 0.11
N THR A 30 -30.02 -23.49 0.46
CA THR A 30 -30.01 -22.37 -0.49
C THR A 30 -28.81 -22.52 -1.40
N THR A 31 -29.07 -22.71 -2.70
CA THR A 31 -28.02 -22.79 -3.74
C THR A 31 -27.98 -21.50 -4.54
N ILE A 32 -26.78 -20.95 -4.68
CA ILE A 32 -26.48 -19.71 -5.41
C ILE A 32 -25.35 -20.03 -6.38
N GLU A 33 -25.58 -19.94 -7.67
CA GLU A 33 -24.60 -20.37 -8.67
C GLU A 33 -24.63 -19.51 -9.94
N ASN A 34 -23.48 -19.43 -10.61
CA ASN A 34 -23.33 -18.87 -11.95
C ASN A 34 -22.59 -19.87 -12.86
N ALA A 35 -22.02 -19.45 -13.98
CA ALA A 35 -21.29 -20.34 -14.88
C ALA A 35 -20.09 -21.07 -14.22
N GLU A 36 -19.36 -20.44 -13.30
CA GLU A 36 -18.08 -20.94 -12.77
C GLU A 36 -18.14 -21.45 -11.33
N LEU A 37 -19.09 -21.00 -10.52
CA LEU A 37 -19.17 -21.36 -9.11
C LEU A 37 -20.56 -21.79 -8.67
N ARG A 38 -20.61 -22.63 -7.62
CA ARG A 38 -21.82 -22.96 -6.86
C ARG A 38 -21.54 -22.83 -5.37
N LEU A 39 -22.20 -21.90 -4.72
CA LEU A 39 -22.24 -21.74 -3.26
C LEU A 39 -23.52 -22.39 -2.71
N VAL A 40 -23.38 -23.20 -1.67
CA VAL A 40 -24.49 -23.83 -0.96
C VAL A 40 -24.46 -23.38 0.51
N ILE A 41 -25.57 -22.81 0.97
CA ILE A 41 -25.76 -22.34 2.35
C ILE A 41 -26.86 -23.18 3.00
N GLY A 42 -26.60 -23.71 4.19
CA GLY A 42 -27.60 -24.39 5.00
C GLY A 42 -28.66 -23.42 5.53
N ASN A 43 -29.86 -23.91 5.82
CA ASN A 43 -30.89 -23.08 6.46
C ASN A 43 -30.46 -22.54 7.82
N ASP A 44 -29.50 -23.19 8.49
CA ASP A 44 -28.86 -22.71 9.73
C ASP A 44 -27.84 -21.58 9.50
N GLY A 45 -27.71 -21.08 8.27
CA GLY A 45 -26.78 -20.01 7.90
C GLY A 45 -25.34 -20.45 7.68
N LYS A 46 -25.02 -21.74 7.78
CA LYS A 46 -23.64 -22.23 7.59
C LYS A 46 -23.30 -22.44 6.13
N ALA A 47 -22.06 -22.13 5.75
CA ALA A 47 -21.54 -22.42 4.42
C ALA A 47 -21.29 -23.94 4.30
N VAL A 48 -21.98 -24.60 3.37
CA VAL A 48 -21.89 -26.06 3.19
C VAL A 48 -20.87 -26.43 2.12
N SER A 49 -20.84 -25.69 1.00
CA SER A 49 -19.95 -25.97 -0.13
C SER A 49 -19.73 -24.72 -0.97
N LEU A 50 -18.52 -24.54 -1.50
CA LEU A 50 -18.18 -23.60 -2.57
C LEU A 50 -17.42 -24.37 -3.64
N LEU A 51 -18.15 -24.82 -4.66
CA LEU A 51 -17.61 -25.60 -5.75
C LEU A 51 -17.14 -24.69 -6.89
N HIS A 52 -15.88 -24.81 -7.30
CA HIS A 52 -15.43 -24.32 -8.61
C HIS A 52 -15.86 -25.34 -9.68
N LYS A 53 -16.90 -25.02 -10.44
CA LYS A 53 -17.56 -25.95 -11.37
C LYS A 53 -16.63 -26.50 -12.45
N PRO A 54 -15.77 -25.69 -13.11
CA PRO A 54 -14.90 -26.20 -14.18
C PRO A 54 -13.92 -27.28 -13.71
N SER A 55 -13.33 -27.14 -12.51
CA SER A 55 -12.37 -28.12 -11.98
C SER A 55 -13.00 -29.15 -11.05
N GLY A 56 -14.24 -28.94 -10.59
CA GLY A 56 -14.91 -29.79 -9.60
C GLY A 56 -14.30 -29.67 -8.19
N GLN A 57 -13.43 -28.70 -7.92
CA GLN A 57 -12.77 -28.55 -6.63
C GLN A 57 -13.68 -27.88 -5.59
N GLU A 58 -13.78 -28.51 -4.42
CA GLU A 58 -14.36 -27.89 -3.22
C GLU A 58 -13.37 -26.88 -2.63
N CYS A 59 -13.85 -25.66 -2.40
CA CYS A 59 -13.04 -24.54 -1.93
C CYS A 59 -13.24 -24.23 -0.45
N LEU A 60 -14.30 -24.69 0.21
CA LEU A 60 -14.51 -24.48 1.65
C LEU A 60 -13.87 -25.57 2.50
N GLN A 61 -13.53 -25.22 3.74
CA GLN A 61 -13.11 -26.18 4.77
C GLN A 61 -14.18 -26.32 5.87
N PRO A 62 -15.35 -26.93 5.58
CA PRO A 62 -16.44 -27.00 6.55
C PRO A 62 -16.11 -27.90 7.74
N ASP A 63 -15.22 -28.88 7.58
CA ASP A 63 -14.98 -29.96 8.56
C ASP A 63 -14.05 -29.57 9.73
N ALA A 64 -13.45 -28.39 9.73
CA ALA A 64 -12.58 -27.97 10.83
C ALA A 64 -13.40 -27.57 12.07
N LYS A 65 -13.02 -28.06 13.26
CA LYS A 65 -13.77 -27.87 14.52
C LYS A 65 -14.11 -26.41 14.86
N ARG A 66 -13.33 -25.42 14.39
CA ARG A 66 -13.60 -23.98 14.56
C ARG A 66 -14.50 -23.39 13.44
N CYS A 67 -14.50 -23.95 12.24
CA CYS A 67 -15.38 -23.54 11.13
C CYS A 67 -16.85 -23.79 11.44
N ASN A 68 -17.15 -24.84 12.20
CA ASN A 68 -18.52 -25.24 12.54
C ASN A 68 -19.32 -24.18 13.33
N ASN A 69 -18.67 -23.13 13.84
CA ASN A 69 -19.30 -22.05 14.61
C ASN A 69 -19.41 -20.72 13.85
N ALA A 70 -18.87 -20.61 12.62
CA ALA A 70 -18.88 -19.38 11.84
C ALA A 70 -19.99 -19.45 10.78
N ALA A 71 -21.06 -18.69 10.95
CA ALA A 71 -22.11 -18.60 9.93
C ALA A 71 -21.64 -17.70 8.76
N VAL A 72 -22.33 -17.80 7.62
CA VAL A 72 -22.09 -16.90 6.47
C VAL A 72 -22.47 -15.46 6.80
N PHE A 73 -23.42 -15.29 7.72
CA PHE A 73 -23.94 -14.00 8.12
C PHE A 73 -23.95 -13.88 9.64
N SER A 74 -23.63 -12.69 10.16
CA SER A 74 -23.76 -12.37 11.58
C SER A 74 -24.05 -10.89 11.79
N ILE A 75 -24.62 -10.56 12.94
CA ILE A 75 -24.70 -9.18 13.43
C ILE A 75 -23.82 -9.03 14.66
N THR A 76 -23.21 -7.86 14.82
CA THR A 76 -22.39 -7.53 15.98
C THR A 76 -23.00 -6.33 16.71
N GLU A 77 -23.07 -6.46 18.03
CA GLU A 77 -23.40 -5.38 18.95
C GLU A 77 -22.22 -5.16 19.91
N TYR A 78 -21.72 -3.94 20.07
CA TYR A 78 -20.59 -3.57 20.95
C TYR A 78 -20.92 -3.75 22.43
N ARG A 79 -22.20 -3.80 22.74
CA ARG A 79 -22.76 -4.44 23.92
C ARG A 79 -24.09 -5.08 23.52
N PRO A 80 -24.52 -6.18 24.14
CA PRO A 80 -25.90 -6.62 23.97
C PRO A 80 -26.84 -5.48 24.34
N TYR A 81 -27.68 -5.07 23.40
CA TYR A 81 -28.59 -3.97 23.62
C TYR A 81 -29.93 -4.43 24.15
N ASN A 82 -30.41 -5.58 23.66
CA ASN A 82 -31.65 -6.20 24.11
C ASN A 82 -31.61 -6.42 25.63
N GLY A 83 -32.66 -5.96 26.33
CA GLY A 83 -32.73 -6.03 27.79
C GLY A 83 -32.57 -7.45 28.34
N GLU A 84 -33.20 -8.45 27.74
CA GLU A 84 -33.14 -9.84 28.20
C GLU A 84 -31.73 -10.45 28.04
N VAL A 85 -31.04 -10.09 26.95
CA VAL A 85 -29.66 -10.53 26.71
C VAL A 85 -28.68 -9.77 27.62
N HIS A 86 -28.83 -8.46 27.76
CA HIS A 86 -27.98 -7.62 28.60
C HIS A 86 -28.03 -8.01 30.09
N LEU A 87 -29.18 -8.48 30.58
CA LEU A 87 -29.33 -8.94 31.96
C LEU A 87 -28.53 -10.21 32.27
N VAL A 88 -28.23 -11.03 31.26
CA VAL A 88 -27.56 -12.33 31.43
C VAL A 88 -26.07 -12.25 31.07
N TYR A 89 -25.70 -11.41 30.10
CA TYR A 89 -24.36 -11.37 29.53
C TYR A 89 -23.62 -10.06 29.87
N PRO A 90 -22.28 -10.11 30.02
CA PRO A 90 -21.50 -8.90 30.26
C PRO A 90 -21.63 -7.92 29.08
N SER A 91 -21.54 -6.62 29.39
CA SER A 91 -21.49 -5.53 28.40
C SER A 91 -20.18 -5.55 27.60
N LYS A 92 -20.08 -6.46 26.65
CA LYS A 92 -18.94 -6.61 25.73
C LYS A 92 -19.43 -6.84 24.30
N THR A 93 -18.55 -6.59 23.33
CA THR A 93 -18.83 -6.90 21.93
C THR A 93 -19.26 -8.37 21.79
N THR A 94 -20.42 -8.56 21.18
CA THR A 94 -21.06 -9.87 21.01
C THR A 94 -21.53 -9.98 19.56
N ALA A 95 -21.13 -11.07 18.91
CA ALA A 95 -21.65 -11.44 17.60
C ALA A 95 -22.79 -12.45 17.78
N PHE A 96 -23.86 -12.27 17.02
CA PHE A 96 -25.00 -13.18 16.93
C PHE A 96 -24.99 -13.79 15.53
N GLU A 97 -24.75 -15.10 15.47
CA GLU A 97 -24.65 -15.84 14.21
C GLU A 97 -26.04 -16.04 13.57
N ALA A 98 -26.08 -16.14 12.25
CA ALA A 98 -27.30 -16.52 11.56
C ALA A 98 -27.76 -17.92 12.02
N ASN A 99 -29.07 -18.06 12.20
CA ASN A 99 -29.72 -19.34 12.54
C ASN A 99 -30.82 -19.72 11.54
N SER A 100 -31.17 -18.82 10.63
CA SER A 100 -32.16 -19.03 9.58
C SER A 100 -31.74 -18.30 8.32
N VAL A 101 -31.69 -19.00 7.18
CA VAL A 101 -31.46 -18.43 5.85
C VAL A 101 -32.40 -19.08 4.87
N HIS A 102 -33.13 -18.28 4.09
CA HIS A 102 -33.91 -18.76 2.96
C HIS A 102 -33.92 -17.73 1.84
N ARG A 103 -34.15 -18.18 0.61
CA ARG A 103 -34.14 -17.33 -0.59
C ARG A 103 -35.56 -16.98 -1.03
N VAL A 104 -35.79 -15.70 -1.33
CA VAL A 104 -37.03 -15.18 -1.91
C VAL A 104 -36.66 -14.37 -3.16
N GLY A 105 -36.83 -14.97 -4.34
CA GLY A 105 -36.40 -14.36 -5.60
C GLY A 105 -34.89 -14.13 -5.61
N ASP A 106 -34.48 -12.86 -5.74
CA ASP A 106 -33.08 -12.43 -5.73
C ASP A 106 -32.60 -11.99 -4.35
N ASP A 107 -33.42 -12.12 -3.31
CA ASP A 107 -33.04 -11.74 -1.95
C ASP A 107 -32.85 -12.99 -1.06
N LEU A 108 -31.86 -12.93 -0.17
CA LEU A 108 -31.71 -13.83 0.97
C LEU A 108 -32.30 -13.16 2.20
N ILE A 109 -33.14 -13.89 2.93
CA ILE A 109 -33.70 -13.47 4.21
C ILE A 109 -32.97 -14.23 5.31
N VAL A 110 -32.33 -13.48 6.20
CA VAL A 110 -31.42 -14.00 7.22
C VAL A 110 -31.93 -13.59 8.60
N GLY A 111 -32.16 -14.57 9.48
CA GLY A 111 -32.40 -14.33 10.90
C GLY A 111 -31.22 -14.76 11.76
N PHE A 112 -31.10 -14.14 12.93
CA PHE A 112 -29.95 -14.30 13.82
C PHE A 112 -30.36 -14.90 15.17
N GLU A 113 -29.47 -15.70 15.75
CA GLU A 113 -29.71 -16.26 17.08
C GLU A 113 -29.90 -15.14 18.12
N ARG A 114 -30.84 -15.33 19.05
CA ARG A 114 -31.03 -14.43 20.21
C ARG A 114 -31.19 -12.95 19.82
N SER A 115 -31.64 -12.67 18.60
CA SER A 115 -31.87 -11.35 18.06
C SER A 115 -33.19 -11.32 17.27
N HIS A 116 -33.83 -10.16 17.30
CA HIS A 116 -35.08 -9.88 16.59
C HIS A 116 -34.85 -9.28 15.20
N TRP A 117 -33.60 -9.06 14.82
CA TRP A 117 -33.24 -8.53 13.52
C TRP A 117 -33.35 -9.59 12.42
N LEU A 118 -33.90 -9.18 11.27
CA LEU A 118 -33.85 -9.90 10.00
C LEU A 118 -33.07 -9.05 8.99
N ALA A 119 -32.07 -9.63 8.34
CA ALA A 119 -31.36 -8.99 7.24
C ALA A 119 -31.89 -9.47 5.88
N THR A 120 -32.05 -8.53 4.96
CA THR A 120 -32.28 -8.83 3.54
C THR A 120 -30.99 -8.58 2.77
N ILE A 121 -30.39 -9.63 2.22
CA ILE A 121 -29.18 -9.56 1.39
C ILE A 121 -29.59 -9.77 -0.07
N SER A 122 -29.46 -8.74 -0.89
CA SER A 122 -29.80 -8.82 -2.31
C SER A 122 -28.66 -9.45 -3.11
N LEU A 123 -29.01 -10.29 -4.07
CA LEU A 123 -28.08 -11.01 -4.94
C LEU A 123 -28.07 -10.38 -6.34
N ARG A 124 -26.86 -10.14 -6.88
CA ARG A 124 -26.63 -9.86 -8.30
C ARG A 124 -25.82 -10.98 -8.90
N ILE A 125 -26.47 -11.93 -9.54
CA ILE A 125 -25.82 -13.09 -10.15
C ILE A 125 -25.46 -12.74 -11.59
N THR A 126 -24.17 -12.79 -11.93
CA THR A 126 -23.66 -12.66 -13.30
C THR A 126 -22.77 -13.85 -13.61
N ASP A 127 -22.42 -14.06 -14.88
CA ASP A 127 -21.45 -15.10 -15.25
C ASP A 127 -20.06 -14.88 -14.63
N SER A 128 -19.71 -13.64 -14.31
CA SER A 128 -18.36 -13.30 -13.80
C SER A 128 -18.25 -13.27 -12.28
N TYR A 129 -19.31 -12.93 -11.57
CA TYR A 129 -19.32 -12.76 -10.12
C TYR A 129 -20.73 -12.87 -9.54
N ILE A 130 -20.81 -13.13 -8.24
CA ILE A 130 -22.05 -13.06 -7.47
C ILE A 130 -21.92 -11.92 -6.46
N GLY A 131 -22.68 -10.84 -6.68
CA GLY A 131 -22.75 -9.70 -5.77
C GLY A 131 -23.74 -9.93 -4.62
N PHE A 132 -23.37 -9.50 -3.43
CA PHE A 132 -24.16 -9.48 -2.21
C PHE A 132 -24.29 -8.04 -1.74
N THR A 133 -25.49 -7.57 -1.43
CA THR A 133 -25.71 -6.22 -0.91
C THR A 133 -26.65 -6.26 0.28
N LEU A 134 -26.22 -5.70 1.41
CA LEU A 134 -27.09 -5.52 2.58
C LEU A 134 -28.16 -4.47 2.26
N LYS A 135 -29.33 -4.94 1.85
CA LYS A 135 -30.42 -4.11 1.32
C LYS A 135 -31.29 -3.53 2.45
N LYS A 136 -31.57 -4.34 3.48
CA LYS A 136 -32.53 -3.99 4.52
C LYS A 136 -32.23 -4.71 5.84
N LEU A 137 -32.59 -4.06 6.95
CA LEU A 137 -32.69 -4.65 8.28
C LEU A 137 -34.12 -4.42 8.80
N ASP A 138 -34.86 -5.51 9.03
CA ASP A 138 -36.19 -5.51 9.64
C ASP A 138 -36.11 -5.99 11.08
N PHE A 139 -37.02 -5.52 11.93
CA PHE A 139 -37.11 -5.96 13.32
C PHE A 139 -38.45 -6.66 13.55
N VAL A 140 -38.41 -7.90 14.05
CA VAL A 140 -39.58 -8.72 14.32
C VAL A 140 -39.91 -8.66 15.81
N GLU A 141 -41.15 -8.28 16.14
CA GLU A 141 -41.59 -8.23 17.53
C GLU A 141 -41.56 -9.62 18.17
N GLY A 142 -40.92 -9.70 19.33
CA GLY A 142 -40.93 -10.85 20.23
C GLY A 142 -41.89 -10.67 21.40
N TYR A 143 -41.78 -11.60 22.36
CA TYR A 143 -42.57 -11.59 23.59
C TYR A 143 -42.09 -10.56 24.63
N GLY A 144 -40.85 -10.10 24.50
CA GLY A 144 -40.16 -9.24 25.47
C GLY A 144 -40.00 -7.79 25.02
N ASP A 145 -38.85 -7.18 25.31
CA ASP A 145 -38.52 -5.81 24.89
C ASP A 145 -38.41 -5.71 23.36
N ASN A 146 -39.37 -5.00 22.75
CA ASN A 146 -39.45 -4.76 21.31
C ASN A 146 -38.80 -3.42 20.90
N THR A 147 -37.98 -2.83 21.76
CA THR A 147 -37.19 -1.65 21.43
C THR A 147 -36.19 -1.99 20.34
N ARG A 148 -36.22 -1.20 19.26
CA ARG A 148 -35.28 -1.35 18.14
C ARG A 148 -33.92 -0.79 18.51
N HIS A 149 -33.04 -1.68 18.96
CA HIS A 149 -31.66 -1.31 19.25
C HIS A 149 -30.77 -1.39 18.02
N PRO A 150 -29.80 -0.47 17.87
CA PRO A 150 -29.04 -0.38 16.64
C PRO A 150 -28.05 -1.55 16.52
N VAL A 151 -27.90 -2.10 15.33
CA VAL A 151 -26.83 -3.07 15.01
C VAL A 151 -25.55 -2.28 14.70
N ASP A 152 -24.41 -2.64 15.30
CA ASP A 152 -23.14 -1.93 15.06
C ASP A 152 -22.46 -2.41 13.78
N GLU A 153 -22.47 -3.71 13.54
CA GLU A 153 -21.91 -4.31 12.33
C GLU A 153 -22.80 -5.44 11.80
N VAL A 154 -22.82 -5.62 10.48
CA VAL A 154 -23.45 -6.78 9.82
C VAL A 154 -22.44 -7.42 8.91
N THR A 155 -21.96 -8.61 9.26
CA THR A 155 -21.20 -9.46 8.35
C THR A 155 -22.18 -10.10 7.39
N PHE A 156 -22.17 -9.66 6.13
CA PHE A 156 -23.15 -10.08 5.14
C PHE A 156 -22.57 -11.09 4.13
N LEU A 157 -21.30 -11.46 4.27
CA LEU A 157 -20.67 -12.58 3.59
C LEU A 157 -19.44 -13.02 4.40
N GLN A 158 -19.37 -14.29 4.78
CA GLN A 158 -18.22 -14.87 5.47
C GLN A 158 -18.04 -16.31 5.02
N LEU A 159 -16.84 -16.69 4.57
CA LEU A 159 -16.58 -18.01 4.01
C LEU A 159 -15.28 -18.61 4.57
N PRO A 160 -15.30 -19.83 5.13
CA PRO A 160 -14.10 -20.54 5.56
C PRO A 160 -13.43 -21.22 4.37
N VAL A 161 -12.65 -20.45 3.61
CA VAL A 161 -12.01 -20.93 2.38
C VAL A 161 -10.74 -21.69 2.74
N ARG A 162 -10.55 -22.88 2.16
CA ARG A 162 -9.35 -23.72 2.33
C ARG A 162 -8.10 -22.92 2.00
N ASN A 163 -7.07 -23.09 2.80
CA ASN A 163 -5.77 -22.54 2.47
C ASN A 163 -5.26 -23.20 1.18
N ARG A 164 -4.83 -22.36 0.22
CA ARG A 164 -4.13 -22.77 -1.01
C ARG A 164 -2.69 -22.28 -0.95
N LYS A 165 -1.96 -22.36 -2.07
CA LYS A 165 -0.55 -21.97 -2.15
C LYS A 165 -0.31 -20.50 -1.81
N PHE A 166 -1.22 -19.60 -2.18
CA PHE A 166 -1.06 -18.15 -2.02
C PHE A 166 -2.28 -17.50 -1.37
N PHE A 167 -2.02 -16.44 -0.61
CA PHE A 167 -3.05 -15.55 -0.08
C PHE A 167 -2.64 -14.09 -0.32
N GLY A 168 -3.37 -13.43 -1.23
CA GLY A 168 -3.29 -11.99 -1.45
C GLY A 168 -4.18 -11.28 -0.44
N GLU A 169 -3.58 -10.71 0.60
CA GLU A 169 -4.28 -10.07 1.72
C GLU A 169 -4.90 -8.72 1.33
N TRP A 170 -4.25 -7.98 0.43
CA TRP A 170 -4.77 -6.69 -0.02
C TRP A 170 -5.97 -6.87 -0.95
N LEU A 171 -5.88 -7.80 -1.92
CA LEU A 171 -7.00 -8.14 -2.80
C LEU A 171 -8.05 -9.03 -2.12
N ASN A 172 -7.71 -9.66 -0.99
CA ASN A 172 -8.51 -10.66 -0.29
C ASN A 172 -8.84 -11.88 -1.16
N VAL A 173 -7.79 -12.54 -1.66
CA VAL A 173 -7.86 -13.69 -2.58
C VAL A 173 -7.01 -14.86 -2.09
N ILE A 174 -7.55 -16.08 -2.17
CA ILE A 174 -6.82 -17.32 -1.95
C ILE A 174 -6.72 -18.07 -3.26
N TRP A 175 -5.51 -18.48 -3.67
CA TRP A 175 -5.30 -19.07 -4.98
C TRP A 175 -4.10 -20.01 -5.08
N ASP A 176 -4.10 -20.84 -6.11
CA ASP A 176 -3.00 -21.68 -6.58
C ASP A 176 -2.96 -21.67 -8.11
N GLU A 177 -2.21 -22.60 -8.72
CA GLU A 177 -2.09 -22.69 -10.17
C GLU A 177 -3.44 -22.85 -10.91
N ASP A 178 -4.45 -23.42 -10.25
CA ASP A 178 -5.71 -23.79 -10.90
C ASP A 178 -6.85 -22.83 -10.55
N VAL A 179 -7.05 -22.53 -9.26
CA VAL A 179 -8.28 -21.89 -8.76
C VAL A 179 -7.95 -20.65 -7.93
N ALA A 180 -8.76 -19.60 -8.08
CA ALA A 180 -8.77 -18.42 -7.23
C ALA A 180 -10.16 -18.19 -6.62
N VAL A 181 -10.20 -17.88 -5.32
CA VAL A 181 -11.39 -17.50 -4.56
C VAL A 181 -11.18 -16.11 -3.98
N ASN A 182 -12.03 -15.16 -4.34
CA ASN A 182 -11.90 -13.75 -3.97
C ASN A 182 -13.22 -13.21 -3.42
N VAL A 183 -13.13 -12.50 -2.29
CA VAL A 183 -14.21 -11.65 -1.76
C VAL A 183 -13.77 -10.20 -1.92
N LEU A 184 -14.48 -9.46 -2.76
CA LEU A 184 -14.09 -8.13 -3.23
C LEU A 184 -15.17 -7.09 -2.92
N GLY A 185 -14.80 -5.94 -2.38
CA GLY A 185 -15.74 -4.85 -2.12
C GLY A 185 -16.32 -4.28 -3.43
N THR A 186 -17.64 -4.15 -3.50
CA THR A 186 -18.33 -3.54 -4.68
C THR A 186 -18.48 -2.03 -4.54
N ASP A 187 -18.07 -1.49 -3.40
CA ASP A 187 -18.10 -0.09 -3.02
C ASP A 187 -17.07 0.14 -1.88
N PRO A 188 -16.69 1.40 -1.57
CA PRO A 188 -15.68 1.67 -0.56
C PRO A 188 -16.15 1.42 0.88
N TYR A 189 -17.43 1.12 1.11
CA TYR A 189 -18.03 1.11 2.45
C TYR A 189 -17.99 -0.28 3.11
N ALA A 190 -17.69 -1.34 2.36
CA ALA A 190 -17.54 -2.69 2.91
C ALA A 190 -16.16 -2.86 3.57
N ARG A 191 -16.14 -3.26 4.84
CA ARG A 191 -14.92 -3.78 5.47
C ARG A 191 -14.70 -5.19 4.96
N ILE A 192 -13.72 -5.35 4.07
CA ILE A 192 -13.28 -6.66 3.57
C ILE A 192 -12.04 -7.08 4.33
N ASP A 193 -12.04 -8.30 4.85
CA ASP A 193 -10.96 -8.83 5.69
C ASP A 193 -10.74 -10.34 5.48
N GLY A 194 -9.59 -10.83 5.91
CA GLY A 194 -9.14 -12.22 5.78
C GLY A 194 -8.47 -12.74 7.06
N VAL A 195 -9.20 -13.46 7.90
CA VAL A 195 -8.67 -13.98 9.18
C VAL A 195 -8.08 -15.38 8.98
N LYS A 196 -6.76 -15.52 9.14
CA LYS A 196 -6.03 -16.78 8.95
C LYS A 196 -6.22 -17.73 10.13
N TYR A 197 -6.55 -18.98 9.82
CA TYR A 197 -6.49 -20.13 10.70
C TYR A 197 -5.58 -21.21 10.09
N ASN A 198 -5.31 -22.27 10.86
CA ASN A 198 -4.38 -23.32 10.44
C ASN A 198 -4.80 -23.99 9.11
N ASP A 199 -6.08 -24.33 8.96
CA ASP A 199 -6.56 -25.14 7.83
C ASP A 199 -7.37 -24.34 6.80
N TYR A 200 -7.68 -23.07 7.10
CA TYR A 200 -8.53 -22.21 6.30
C TYR A 200 -8.30 -20.73 6.63
N THR A 201 -8.83 -19.84 5.80
CA THR A 201 -8.89 -18.41 6.06
C THR A 201 -10.35 -17.96 5.92
N LEU A 202 -10.85 -17.20 6.90
CA LEU A 202 -12.19 -16.58 6.82
C LEU A 202 -12.10 -15.34 5.95
N LEU A 203 -12.64 -15.40 4.74
CA LEU A 203 -12.84 -14.22 3.91
C LEU A 203 -14.18 -13.58 4.30
N GLN A 204 -14.16 -12.30 4.67
CA GLN A 204 -15.30 -11.60 5.25
C GLN A 204 -15.63 -10.31 4.50
N ALA A 205 -16.92 -9.97 4.49
CA ALA A 205 -17.44 -8.66 4.12
C ALA A 205 -18.43 -8.17 5.18
N THR A 206 -18.15 -7.01 5.75
CA THR A 206 -18.92 -6.45 6.87
C THR A 206 -19.32 -5.00 6.58
N ALA A 207 -20.60 -4.71 6.80
CA ALA A 207 -21.12 -3.34 6.87
C ALA A 207 -20.95 -2.82 8.30
N VAL A 208 -20.32 -1.66 8.47
CA VAL A 208 -20.06 -1.04 9.79
C VAL A 208 -20.88 0.22 9.91
N ARG A 209 -21.77 0.31 10.91
CA ARG A 209 -22.76 1.40 11.05
C ARG A 209 -22.14 2.79 11.06
N GLU A 210 -20.98 2.94 11.71
CA GLU A 210 -20.24 4.22 11.77
C GLU A 210 -19.83 4.73 10.39
N VAL A 211 -19.62 3.84 9.42
CA VAL A 211 -19.28 4.16 8.03
C VAL A 211 -20.54 4.22 7.16
N LYS A 212 -21.25 3.10 7.05
CA LYS A 212 -22.51 2.98 6.30
C LYS A 212 -23.22 1.68 6.69
N ALA A 213 -24.50 1.78 7.06
CA ALA A 213 -25.27 0.63 7.57
C ALA A 213 -25.98 -0.21 6.49
N LEU A 214 -26.44 0.40 5.40
CA LEU A 214 -27.23 -0.25 4.33
C LEU A 214 -26.71 0.14 2.95
N GLY A 215 -27.02 -0.66 1.93
CA GLY A 215 -26.52 -0.48 0.57
C GLY A 215 -25.00 -0.59 0.49
N VAL A 216 -24.44 -1.49 1.30
CA VAL A 216 -23.03 -1.91 1.32
C VAL A 216 -22.95 -3.28 0.68
N GLY A 217 -21.98 -3.50 -0.20
CA GLY A 217 -21.87 -4.75 -0.93
C GLY A 217 -20.45 -5.29 -1.14
N ALA A 218 -20.41 -6.57 -1.47
CA ALA A 218 -19.22 -7.31 -1.85
C ALA A 218 -19.58 -8.35 -2.91
N ALA A 219 -18.60 -8.81 -3.66
CA ALA A 219 -18.74 -9.84 -4.67
C ALA A 219 -17.91 -11.06 -4.30
N LEU A 220 -18.48 -12.24 -4.55
CA LEU A 220 -17.77 -13.51 -4.55
C LEU A 220 -17.39 -13.85 -5.98
N ILE A 221 -16.10 -14.12 -6.18
CA ILE A 221 -15.53 -14.65 -7.42
C ILE A 221 -14.84 -15.96 -7.08
N THR A 222 -15.17 -17.02 -7.81
CA THR A 222 -14.47 -18.31 -7.74
C THR A 222 -14.30 -18.82 -9.16
N THR A 223 -13.06 -18.82 -9.63
CA THR A 223 -12.73 -18.95 -11.06
C THR A 223 -11.37 -19.61 -11.23
N GLY A 224 -11.04 -20.00 -12.45
CA GLY A 224 -9.66 -20.33 -12.82
C GLY A 224 -8.74 -19.14 -12.56
N LYS A 225 -7.53 -19.39 -12.03
CA LYS A 225 -6.56 -18.34 -11.66
C LYS A 225 -6.37 -17.29 -12.77
N ASP A 226 -6.15 -17.74 -13.99
CA ASP A 226 -5.83 -16.86 -15.12
C ASP A 226 -7.01 -15.98 -15.56
N ASN A 227 -8.25 -16.36 -15.19
CA ASN A 227 -9.46 -15.59 -15.49
C ASN A 227 -9.79 -14.54 -14.41
N LEU A 228 -9.13 -14.57 -13.23
CA LEU A 228 -9.50 -13.73 -12.09
C LEU A 228 -9.56 -12.24 -12.46
N LEU A 229 -8.52 -11.72 -13.11
CA LEU A 229 -8.48 -10.32 -13.49
C LEU A 229 -9.55 -9.96 -14.54
N ASP A 230 -9.97 -10.89 -15.41
CA ASP A 230 -11.09 -10.65 -16.32
C ASP A 230 -12.42 -10.54 -15.58
N ARG A 231 -12.62 -11.34 -14.53
CA ARG A 231 -13.83 -11.25 -13.69
C ARG A 231 -13.88 -9.94 -12.93
N ILE A 232 -12.74 -9.50 -12.40
CA ILE A 232 -12.63 -8.22 -11.70
C ILE A 232 -12.80 -7.04 -12.67
N ASP A 233 -12.20 -7.05 -13.87
CA ASP A 233 -12.40 -5.98 -14.86
C ASP A 233 -13.87 -5.84 -15.26
N ARG A 234 -14.58 -6.97 -15.42
CA ARG A 234 -16.02 -6.95 -15.67
C ARG A 234 -16.79 -6.31 -14.51
N LEU A 235 -16.47 -6.69 -13.27
CA LEU A 235 -17.07 -6.11 -12.07
C LEU A 235 -16.82 -4.60 -11.97
N GLU A 236 -15.58 -4.15 -12.17
CA GLU A 236 -15.21 -2.73 -12.14
C GLU A 236 -16.06 -1.92 -13.13
N ARG A 237 -16.24 -2.43 -14.36
CA ARG A 237 -17.06 -1.79 -15.40
C ARG A 237 -18.55 -1.81 -15.08
N ASP A 238 -19.07 -2.94 -14.61
CA ASP A 238 -20.50 -3.11 -14.29
C ASP A 238 -20.97 -2.21 -13.15
N LEU A 239 -20.05 -1.74 -12.31
CA LEU A 239 -20.31 -0.92 -11.13
C LEU A 239 -19.72 0.51 -11.22
N GLY A 240 -19.00 0.83 -12.29
CA GLY A 240 -18.35 2.13 -12.44
C GLY A 240 -17.26 2.40 -11.40
N LEU A 241 -16.53 1.37 -10.98
CA LEU A 241 -15.39 1.49 -10.08
C LEU A 241 -14.15 2.02 -10.83
N PRO A 242 -13.12 2.51 -10.11
CA PRO A 242 -11.81 2.74 -10.70
C PRO A 242 -11.32 1.51 -11.47
N LEU A 243 -10.77 1.70 -12.68
CA LEU A 243 -10.39 0.58 -13.56
C LEU A 243 -8.98 0.07 -13.20
N GLY A 244 -8.88 -0.51 -12.01
CA GLY A 244 -7.66 -1.06 -11.44
C GLY A 244 -7.06 -2.19 -12.28
N VAL A 245 -7.88 -3.04 -12.91
CA VAL A 245 -7.39 -4.10 -13.79
C VAL A 245 -6.81 -3.53 -15.08
N LYS A 246 -7.52 -2.60 -15.71
CA LYS A 246 -7.05 -1.90 -16.92
C LYS A 246 -5.68 -1.25 -16.69
N SER A 247 -5.49 -0.61 -15.54
CA SER A 247 -4.22 0.00 -15.15
C SER A 247 -3.12 -1.04 -14.88
N ARG A 248 -3.43 -2.18 -14.23
CA ARG A 248 -2.47 -3.30 -14.04
C ARG A 248 -2.05 -3.97 -15.34
N ARG A 249 -2.90 -3.95 -16.36
CA ARG A 249 -2.63 -4.44 -17.72
C ARG A 249 -1.90 -3.42 -18.59
N ASN A 250 -1.80 -2.17 -18.16
CA ASN A 250 -1.09 -1.14 -18.90
C ASN A 250 0.42 -1.36 -18.79
N ASP A 251 1.12 -1.50 -19.91
CA ASP A 251 2.58 -1.69 -19.92
C ASP A 251 3.35 -0.56 -19.22
N ALA A 252 2.77 0.65 -19.14
CA ALA A 252 3.38 1.79 -18.45
C ALA A 252 3.64 1.55 -16.96
N ILE A 253 2.89 0.65 -16.31
CA ILE A 253 3.12 0.30 -14.90
C ILE A 253 4.49 -0.38 -14.68
N ARG A 254 5.08 -0.90 -15.76
CA ARG A 254 6.39 -1.55 -15.75
C ARG A 254 7.52 -0.55 -15.86
N HIS A 255 7.25 0.72 -16.16
CA HIS A 255 8.29 1.71 -16.43
C HIS A 255 8.92 2.23 -15.14
N SER A 256 10.25 2.19 -15.08
CA SER A 256 11.02 2.90 -14.05
C SER A 256 11.00 4.41 -14.32
N TYR A 257 11.08 5.22 -13.25
CA TYR A 257 10.97 6.68 -13.35
C TYR A 257 11.98 7.45 -12.53
N LEU A 258 12.28 8.68 -12.98
CA LEU A 258 13.09 9.64 -12.25
C LEU A 258 12.18 10.44 -11.32
N TRP A 259 12.56 10.58 -10.05
CA TRP A 259 11.81 11.33 -9.05
C TRP A 259 12.46 12.67 -8.71
N LEU A 260 11.70 13.76 -8.81
CA LEU A 260 12.20 15.13 -8.69
C LEU A 260 11.70 15.81 -7.41
N GLN A 261 12.65 16.30 -6.60
CA GLN A 261 12.38 17.22 -5.47
C GLN A 261 12.50 18.69 -5.83
N GLN A 262 13.07 19.00 -6.99
CA GLN A 262 13.30 20.34 -7.51
C GLN A 262 13.16 20.27 -9.03
N VAL A 263 12.52 21.28 -9.63
CA VAL A 263 12.41 21.42 -11.07
C VAL A 263 12.00 22.84 -11.43
N SER A 264 12.38 23.28 -12.62
CA SER A 264 11.96 24.52 -13.26
C SER A 264 11.91 24.32 -14.78
N PRO A 265 11.30 25.24 -15.54
CA PRO A 265 11.31 25.20 -17.01
C PRO A 265 12.72 25.16 -17.62
N GLU A 266 13.71 25.73 -16.93
CA GLU A 266 15.12 25.79 -17.36
C GLU A 266 15.89 24.49 -17.04
N SER A 267 15.56 23.82 -15.94
CA SER A 267 16.29 22.63 -15.47
C SER A 267 15.75 21.30 -16.01
N ILE A 268 14.49 21.27 -16.47
CA ILE A 268 13.83 20.01 -16.88
C ILE A 268 14.56 19.26 -18.00
N ASP A 269 15.20 19.95 -18.95
CA ASP A 269 15.88 19.31 -20.08
C ASP A 269 17.08 18.45 -19.63
N GLU A 270 17.77 18.86 -18.57
CA GLU A 270 18.86 18.07 -17.98
C GLU A 270 18.33 16.81 -17.29
N TYR A 271 17.23 16.92 -16.55
CA TYR A 271 16.57 15.77 -15.93
C TYR A 271 16.08 14.76 -16.99
N ILE A 272 15.53 15.25 -18.10
CA ILE A 272 15.14 14.40 -19.23
C ILE A 272 16.37 13.69 -19.81
N ALA A 273 17.49 14.40 -19.99
CA ALA A 273 18.73 13.78 -20.48
C ALA A 273 19.25 12.68 -19.54
N ILE A 274 19.20 12.91 -18.22
CA ILE A 274 19.55 11.91 -17.20
C ILE A 274 18.62 10.70 -17.28
N ALA A 275 17.31 10.92 -17.33
CA ALA A 275 16.33 9.85 -17.43
C ALA A 275 16.55 9.00 -18.70
N LYS A 276 16.86 9.61 -19.85
CA LYS A 276 17.22 8.89 -21.09
C LYS A 276 18.47 8.03 -20.92
N ARG A 277 19.52 8.58 -20.30
CA ARG A 277 20.78 7.87 -20.05
C ARG A 277 20.61 6.67 -19.11
N ALA A 278 19.67 6.75 -18.18
CA ALA A 278 19.27 5.65 -17.29
C ALA A 278 18.16 4.74 -17.87
N GLY A 279 17.67 4.99 -19.08
CA GLY A 279 16.59 4.20 -19.67
C GLY A 279 15.21 4.38 -19.01
N LEU A 280 15.04 5.37 -18.13
CA LEU A 280 13.78 5.62 -17.43
C LEU A 280 12.72 6.15 -18.39
N ARG A 281 11.48 5.71 -18.24
CA ARG A 281 10.35 6.08 -19.13
C ARG A 281 9.30 6.97 -18.45
N GLY A 282 9.49 7.29 -17.18
CA GLY A 282 8.66 8.27 -16.47
C GLY A 282 9.49 9.32 -15.72
N VAL A 283 8.87 10.45 -15.43
CA VAL A 283 9.41 11.50 -14.57
C VAL A 283 8.32 11.92 -13.59
N GLN A 284 8.52 11.64 -12.31
CA GLN A 284 7.59 11.95 -11.23
C GLN A 284 8.04 13.22 -10.50
N ILE A 285 7.16 14.21 -10.35
CA ILE A 285 7.46 15.49 -9.71
C ILE A 285 6.77 15.55 -8.35
N TYR A 286 7.53 15.80 -7.29
CA TYR A 286 7.00 15.96 -5.94
C TYR A 286 6.39 17.35 -5.74
N TRP A 287 5.25 17.46 -5.06
CA TRP A 287 4.54 18.72 -4.89
C TRP A 287 5.38 19.90 -4.35
N PRO A 288 6.35 19.73 -3.40
CA PRO A 288 7.17 20.84 -2.92
C PRO A 288 8.18 21.34 -3.94
N ALA A 289 8.39 20.62 -5.05
CA ALA A 289 9.16 21.11 -6.18
C ALA A 289 8.40 22.20 -6.94
N ILE A 290 7.07 22.27 -6.80
CA ILE A 290 6.17 23.15 -7.57
C ILE A 290 5.52 24.21 -6.68
N PHE A 291 5.13 23.86 -5.45
CA PHE A 291 4.32 24.71 -4.57
C PHE A 291 5.01 25.00 -3.24
N GLN A 292 4.70 26.16 -2.65
CA GLN A 292 5.29 26.59 -1.36
C GLN A 292 4.63 25.90 -0.17
N THR A 293 3.31 25.69 -0.23
CA THR A 293 2.53 25.01 0.82
C THR A 293 1.62 23.94 0.25
N LEU A 294 1.30 22.96 1.08
CA LEU A 294 0.32 21.92 0.81
C LEU A 294 -1.07 22.40 1.25
N GLY A 295 -2.07 22.29 0.37
CA GLY A 295 -3.44 22.73 0.63
C GLY A 295 -3.96 23.64 -0.48
N HIS A 296 -3.55 24.90 -0.47
CA HIS A 296 -3.93 25.89 -1.49
C HIS A 296 -2.93 26.03 -2.65
N TYR A 297 -1.78 25.34 -2.56
CA TYR A 297 -0.79 25.21 -3.62
C TYR A 297 -0.34 26.56 -4.25
N PRO A 298 0.13 27.54 -3.46
CA PRO A 298 0.77 28.74 -4.01
C PRO A 298 2.03 28.36 -4.79
N TRP A 299 2.18 28.91 -5.99
CA TRP A 299 3.34 28.66 -6.85
C TRP A 299 4.65 29.09 -6.19
N ARG A 300 5.70 28.31 -6.39
CA ARG A 300 7.04 28.74 -5.98
C ARG A 300 7.59 29.83 -6.92
N PRO A 301 8.59 30.63 -6.48
CA PRO A 301 9.23 31.64 -7.32
C PRO A 301 9.82 31.11 -8.63
N GLU A 302 10.19 29.83 -8.70
CA GLU A 302 10.69 29.17 -9.91
C GLU A 302 9.59 28.95 -10.99
N PHE A 303 8.33 29.28 -10.67
CA PHE A 303 7.16 29.18 -11.57
C PHE A 303 6.47 30.57 -11.72
N PRO A 304 7.16 31.59 -12.27
CA PRO A 304 6.63 32.95 -12.36
C PRO A 304 5.35 33.07 -13.20
N ASN A 305 5.12 32.15 -14.15
CA ASN A 305 3.89 32.08 -14.96
C ASN A 305 2.94 30.98 -14.49
N GLY A 306 3.19 30.39 -13.31
CA GLY A 306 2.39 29.36 -12.67
C GLY A 306 2.11 28.15 -13.57
N MET A 307 0.83 27.91 -13.87
CA MET A 307 0.39 26.75 -14.66
C MET A 307 1.02 26.67 -16.06
N ALA A 308 1.36 27.80 -16.68
CA ALA A 308 2.01 27.80 -18.00
C ALA A 308 3.42 27.19 -17.97
N ASP A 309 4.16 27.43 -16.89
CA ASP A 309 5.49 26.86 -16.67
C ASP A 309 5.39 25.35 -16.40
N LEU A 310 4.41 24.95 -15.55
CA LEU A 310 4.16 23.54 -15.27
C LEU A 310 3.75 22.76 -16.53
N LYS A 311 2.88 23.32 -17.37
CA LYS A 311 2.51 22.77 -18.69
C LYS A 311 3.72 22.65 -19.62
N THR A 312 4.68 23.57 -19.53
CA THR A 312 5.91 23.51 -20.32
C THR A 312 6.78 22.33 -19.88
N ILE A 313 6.92 22.11 -18.57
CA ILE A 313 7.66 20.97 -18.01
C ILE A 313 7.03 19.64 -18.44
N THR A 314 5.72 19.46 -18.23
CA THR A 314 5.04 18.20 -18.57
C THR A 314 5.02 17.94 -20.07
N ARG A 315 4.87 18.99 -20.91
CA ARG A 315 5.00 18.89 -22.37
C ARG A 315 6.40 18.43 -22.78
N LYS A 316 7.47 19.03 -22.24
CA LYS A 316 8.85 18.61 -22.55
C LYS A 316 9.11 17.14 -22.17
N ILE A 317 8.57 16.68 -21.03
CA ILE A 317 8.64 15.26 -20.62
C ILE A 317 7.93 14.38 -21.65
N ALA A 318 6.72 14.75 -22.06
CA ALA A 318 5.94 14.01 -23.05
C ALA A 318 6.60 13.98 -24.45
N ASP A 319 7.09 15.12 -24.93
CA ASP A 319 7.80 15.26 -26.21
C ASP A 319 9.10 14.44 -26.24
N ALA A 320 9.68 14.17 -25.07
CA ALA A 320 10.83 13.28 -24.92
C ALA A 320 10.47 11.78 -24.91
N GLY A 321 9.19 11.42 -25.07
CA GLY A 321 8.69 10.06 -25.04
C GLY A 321 8.53 9.47 -23.62
N MET A 322 8.50 10.32 -22.60
CA MET A 322 8.35 9.92 -21.20
C MET A 322 6.99 10.30 -20.64
N ILE A 323 6.59 9.65 -19.55
CA ILE A 323 5.32 9.91 -18.89
C ILE A 323 5.54 10.90 -17.73
N PRO A 324 4.85 12.06 -17.69
CA PRO A 324 4.87 12.95 -16.54
C PRO A 324 3.97 12.41 -15.42
N GLY A 325 4.49 12.31 -14.21
CA GLY A 325 3.76 11.87 -13.02
C GLY A 325 3.79 12.89 -11.89
N PHE A 326 2.79 12.82 -11.02
CA PHE A 326 2.63 13.72 -9.89
C PHE A 326 2.67 12.95 -8.57
N HIS A 327 3.59 13.32 -7.70
CA HIS A 327 3.68 12.80 -6.34
C HIS A 327 3.10 13.85 -5.40
N MET A 328 1.95 13.51 -4.84
CA MET A 328 1.10 14.42 -4.07
C MET A 328 0.87 13.90 -2.67
N GLN A 329 0.51 14.82 -1.78
CA GLN A 329 -0.13 14.52 -0.49
C GLN A 329 -1.53 15.10 -0.54
N HIS A 330 -2.53 14.38 -0.02
CA HIS A 330 -3.95 14.73 -0.28
C HIS A 330 -4.85 14.82 0.95
N SER A 331 -4.41 14.33 2.10
CA SER A 331 -5.20 14.19 3.35
C SER A 331 -4.88 15.22 4.43
N LYS A 332 -4.02 16.20 4.13
CA LYS A 332 -3.47 17.17 5.08
C LYS A 332 -3.08 18.48 4.41
N ALA A 333 -2.86 19.52 5.20
CA ALA A 333 -2.35 20.83 4.77
C ALA A 333 -1.11 21.24 5.56
N SER A 334 -0.26 22.10 4.98
CA SER A 334 0.86 22.72 5.71
C SER A 334 0.35 23.61 6.84
N ILE A 335 1.11 23.73 7.93
CA ILE A 335 0.76 24.56 9.09
C ILE A 335 0.66 26.06 8.76
N THR A 336 1.28 26.47 7.66
CA THR A 336 1.27 27.83 7.11
C THR A 336 0.28 27.99 5.95
N ASP A 337 -0.46 26.94 5.59
CA ASP A 337 -1.48 27.01 4.56
C ASP A 337 -2.75 27.70 5.07
N LEU A 338 -3.54 28.26 4.16
CA LEU A 338 -4.78 28.98 4.49
C LEU A 338 -5.84 28.09 5.15
N TYR A 339 -5.76 26.77 5.03
CA TYR A 339 -6.59 25.88 5.85
C TYR A 339 -6.28 25.94 7.35
N VAL A 340 -5.06 26.34 7.74
CA VAL A 340 -4.58 26.27 9.12
C VAL A 340 -4.34 27.66 9.74
N SER A 341 -3.83 28.61 8.96
CA SER A 341 -3.43 29.93 9.46
C SER A 341 -3.77 31.03 8.45
N PRO A 342 -4.18 32.24 8.89
CA PRO A 342 -4.36 32.68 10.28
C PRO A 342 -5.73 32.34 10.90
N VAL A 343 -6.62 31.69 10.13
CA VAL A 343 -7.94 31.27 10.60
C VAL A 343 -8.06 29.77 10.37
N PRO A 344 -7.87 28.93 11.40
CA PRO A 344 -7.86 27.47 11.24
C PRO A 344 -9.25 26.97 10.89
N ASP A 345 -9.37 26.26 9.76
CA ASP A 345 -10.63 25.72 9.25
C ASP A 345 -11.29 24.82 10.31
N HIS A 346 -12.60 24.94 10.48
CA HIS A 346 -13.37 24.15 11.45
C HIS A 346 -13.37 22.64 11.15
N ARG A 347 -12.94 22.24 9.95
CA ARG A 347 -12.86 20.87 9.44
C ARG A 347 -11.48 20.22 9.57
N LEU A 348 -10.51 20.87 10.23
CA LEU A 348 -9.25 20.23 10.59
C LEU A 348 -9.50 19.12 11.62
N ASN A 349 -8.78 18.01 11.52
CA ASN A 349 -9.00 16.89 12.43
C ASN A 349 -8.53 17.21 13.85
N LEU A 350 -9.30 16.74 14.82
CA LEU A 350 -9.01 16.85 16.25
C LEU A 350 -8.91 15.45 16.84
N LEU A 351 -7.75 15.13 17.42
CA LEU A 351 -7.47 13.81 18.00
C LEU A 351 -8.30 13.55 19.25
N ARG A 352 -8.62 14.63 19.98
CA ARG A 352 -9.37 14.56 21.23
C ARG A 352 -10.13 15.85 21.45
N MET A 353 -11.37 15.71 21.92
CA MET A 353 -12.23 16.83 22.28
C MET A 353 -12.19 17.08 23.79
N PHE A 354 -12.27 18.35 24.15
CA PHE A 354 -12.36 18.84 25.51
C PHE A 354 -13.48 19.87 25.64
N THR A 355 -13.90 20.10 26.87
CA THR A 355 -14.89 21.09 27.26
C THR A 355 -14.27 22.02 28.29
N LEU A 356 -14.36 23.33 28.10
CA LEU A 356 -13.87 24.31 29.08
C LEU A 356 -14.63 24.18 30.41
N ALA A 357 -13.91 23.94 31.50
CA ALA A 357 -14.45 23.91 32.87
C ALA A 357 -14.40 25.29 33.58
N ALA A 358 -13.84 26.30 32.91
CA ALA A 358 -13.90 27.70 33.31
C ALA A 358 -13.87 28.60 32.06
N PRO A 359 -14.43 29.83 32.11
CA PRO A 359 -14.23 30.80 31.02
C PRO A 359 -12.74 31.04 30.76
N LEU A 360 -12.38 31.18 29.48
CA LEU A 360 -11.01 31.41 29.03
C LEU A 360 -10.85 32.87 28.59
N ASP A 361 -10.07 33.66 29.32
CA ASP A 361 -9.69 35.03 28.93
C ASP A 361 -8.65 35.03 27.80
N LYS A 362 -8.58 36.07 26.97
CA LYS A 362 -7.65 36.18 25.83
C LYS A 362 -6.15 36.09 26.18
N GLU A 363 -5.74 36.47 27.38
CA GLU A 363 -4.34 36.43 27.85
C GLU A 363 -4.05 35.22 28.75
N ALA A 364 -5.02 34.31 28.91
CA ALA A 364 -4.89 33.18 29.82
C ALA A 364 -3.73 32.25 29.41
N THR A 365 -2.87 31.94 30.38
CA THR A 365 -1.73 31.01 30.25
C THR A 365 -2.08 29.58 30.68
N THR A 366 -3.32 29.36 31.11
CA THR A 366 -3.85 28.08 31.54
C THR A 366 -5.24 27.87 30.96
N VAL A 367 -5.51 26.68 30.44
CA VAL A 367 -6.82 26.26 29.91
C VAL A 367 -7.36 25.14 30.80
N THR A 368 -8.42 25.40 31.56
CA THR A 368 -9.04 24.42 32.47
C THR A 368 -10.15 23.66 31.74
N VAL A 369 -10.11 22.32 31.79
CA VAL A 369 -11.01 21.43 31.03
C VAL A 369 -11.71 20.40 31.93
N GLU A 370 -12.81 19.81 31.45
CA GLU A 370 -13.57 18.80 32.19
C GLU A 370 -12.97 17.38 32.08
N GLU A 371 -12.42 17.05 30.92
CA GLU A 371 -11.89 15.73 30.58
C GLU A 371 -10.39 15.63 30.92
N ASN A 372 -9.93 14.48 31.45
CA ASN A 372 -8.52 14.27 31.84
C ASN A 372 -7.57 14.37 30.61
N PRO A 373 -6.66 15.36 30.51
CA PRO A 373 -5.77 15.53 29.36
C PRO A 373 -4.61 14.52 29.30
N GLU A 374 -4.50 13.61 30.26
CA GLU A 374 -3.50 12.56 30.27
C GLU A 374 -3.43 11.79 28.95
N GLY A 375 -2.20 11.61 28.46
CA GLY A 375 -1.87 10.93 27.21
C GLY A 375 -1.87 11.82 25.95
N CYS A 376 -2.23 13.11 26.02
CA CYS A 376 -2.20 13.98 24.84
C CYS A 376 -0.82 14.08 24.18
N ASP A 377 0.24 13.97 24.97
CA ASP A 377 1.63 13.93 24.51
C ASP A 377 1.99 12.65 23.75
N LEU A 378 1.27 11.56 23.98
CA LEU A 378 1.43 10.27 23.30
C LEU A 378 0.62 10.16 22.00
N MET A 379 -0.38 11.04 21.81
CA MET A 379 -1.31 10.99 20.68
C MET A 379 -0.83 11.75 19.45
N THR A 380 0.10 12.68 19.62
CA THR A 380 0.70 13.41 18.50
C THR A 380 1.98 12.69 18.06
N ALA A 381 2.17 12.51 16.75
CA ALA A 381 3.46 12.03 16.24
C ALA A 381 4.50 13.12 16.51
N VAL A 382 5.29 12.97 17.58
CA VAL A 382 6.14 14.06 18.07
C VAL A 382 7.41 14.19 17.21
N MET A 383 7.29 14.83 16.04
CA MET A 383 8.46 15.21 15.22
C MET A 383 8.53 16.70 14.83
N TRP A 384 7.49 17.52 15.08
CA TRP A 384 7.56 18.99 14.91
C TRP A 384 7.86 19.71 16.22
N ASN A 385 9.15 19.91 16.55
CA ASN A 385 9.63 20.70 17.69
C ASN A 385 9.01 20.38 19.06
N LYS A 386 8.43 19.17 19.24
CA LYS A 386 7.68 18.76 20.42
C LYS A 386 6.52 19.70 20.81
N LYS A 387 5.98 20.47 19.86
CA LYS A 387 4.89 21.41 20.13
C LYS A 387 3.56 20.70 20.16
N GLN A 388 2.77 20.96 21.19
CA GLN A 388 1.40 20.47 21.32
C GLN A 388 0.44 21.64 21.15
N VAL A 389 -0.56 21.47 20.29
CA VAL A 389 -1.43 22.57 19.85
C VAL A 389 -2.88 22.19 20.06
N LEU A 390 -3.61 23.06 20.74
CA LEU A 390 -5.06 23.02 20.83
C LEU A 390 -5.66 23.93 19.76
N LYS A 391 -6.81 23.54 19.22
CA LYS A 391 -7.67 24.40 18.42
C LYS A 391 -8.93 24.72 19.22
N ILE A 392 -9.23 25.99 19.38
CA ILE A 392 -10.45 26.50 20.01
C ILE A 392 -11.05 27.58 19.10
N GLY A 393 -12.29 27.41 18.64
CA GLY A 393 -12.88 28.30 17.63
C GLY A 393 -11.95 28.51 16.42
N SER A 394 -11.57 29.77 16.20
CA SER A 394 -10.65 30.22 15.14
C SER A 394 -9.24 30.53 15.67
N GLU A 395 -8.85 29.93 16.79
CA GLU A 395 -7.58 30.16 17.46
C GLU A 395 -6.79 28.86 17.63
N LEU A 396 -5.46 28.96 17.50
CA LEU A 396 -4.52 27.91 17.86
C LEU A 396 -3.74 28.32 19.12
N VAL A 397 -3.62 27.37 20.05
CA VAL A 397 -2.97 27.56 21.35
C VAL A 397 -1.88 26.51 21.54
N GLU A 398 -0.62 26.93 21.64
CA GLU A 398 0.48 26.03 22.04
C GLU A 398 0.42 25.86 23.56
N TYR A 399 0.65 24.67 24.10
CA TYR A 399 0.78 24.46 25.54
C TYR A 399 2.05 23.67 25.87
N ALA A 400 2.54 23.81 27.10
CA ALA A 400 3.80 23.21 27.53
C ALA A 400 3.60 21.84 28.20
N THR A 401 2.58 21.72 29.04
CA THR A 401 2.25 20.48 29.76
C THR A 401 0.79 20.49 30.24
N TYR A 402 0.37 19.43 30.92
CA TYR A 402 -0.97 19.29 31.49
C TYR A 402 -0.95 18.71 32.91
N THR A 403 -2.06 18.85 33.66
CA THR A 403 -2.25 18.22 34.98
C THR A 403 -3.07 16.92 34.86
N PRO A 404 -2.63 15.81 35.49
CA PRO A 404 -3.35 14.52 35.43
C PRO A 404 -4.41 14.36 36.54
N ASN A 405 -4.60 15.39 37.37
CA ASN A 405 -5.57 15.41 38.47
C ASN A 405 -6.44 16.66 38.39
N ARG A 406 -7.66 16.61 38.95
CA ARG A 406 -8.56 17.76 38.99
C ARG A 406 -7.98 18.92 39.85
N PRO A 407 -8.16 20.19 39.45
CA PRO A 407 -8.71 20.62 38.16
C PRO A 407 -7.77 20.26 37.00
N TYR A 408 -8.33 19.69 35.94
CA TYR A 408 -7.57 19.31 34.76
C TYR A 408 -7.24 20.56 33.94
N GLN A 409 -5.97 20.73 33.60
CA GLN A 409 -5.48 21.96 33.00
C GLN A 409 -4.40 21.67 31.96
N PHE A 410 -4.43 22.42 30.86
CA PHE A 410 -3.25 22.67 30.03
C PHE A 410 -2.55 23.92 30.54
N THR A 411 -1.24 23.86 30.76
CA THR A 411 -0.45 24.94 31.36
C THR A 411 0.69 25.39 30.46
N GLY A 412 1.19 26.61 30.69
CA GLY A 412 2.18 27.23 29.81
C GLY A 412 1.62 27.55 28.43
N CYS A 413 0.32 27.89 28.37
CA CYS A 413 -0.38 28.17 27.14
C CYS A 413 0.12 29.47 26.51
N LYS A 414 0.43 29.42 25.21
CA LYS A 414 0.69 30.56 24.34
C LYS A 414 -0.48 30.69 23.39
N ARG A 415 -1.22 31.78 23.53
CA ARG A 415 -2.43 32.10 22.77
C ARG A 415 -2.07 32.66 21.40
N GLY A 416 -2.97 32.51 20.43
CA GLY A 416 -2.83 33.14 19.11
C GLY A 416 -1.58 32.73 18.32
N ILE A 417 -1.08 31.49 18.47
CA ILE A 417 0.09 31.06 17.68
C ILE A 417 -0.24 31.07 16.19
N LEU A 418 0.80 31.09 15.34
CA LEU A 418 0.66 31.06 13.88
C LEU A 418 -0.27 32.19 13.37
N ASN A 419 -0.15 33.37 13.97
CA ASN A 419 -0.92 34.57 13.63
C ASN A 419 -2.45 34.40 13.76
N THR A 420 -2.92 33.42 14.55
CA THR A 420 -4.34 33.30 14.88
C THR A 420 -4.75 34.33 15.93
N ALA A 421 -6.01 34.77 15.93
CA ALA A 421 -6.48 35.81 16.83
C ALA A 421 -6.91 35.25 18.20
N SER A 422 -6.25 35.67 19.27
CA SER A 422 -6.65 35.31 20.64
C SER A 422 -8.02 35.88 21.00
N SER A 423 -8.93 35.04 21.50
CA SER A 423 -10.30 35.43 21.88
C SER A 423 -10.69 34.95 23.28
N ALA A 424 -11.75 35.53 23.84
CA ALA A 424 -12.37 35.02 25.07
C ALA A 424 -13.41 33.93 24.74
N TYR A 425 -13.47 32.87 25.55
CA TYR A 425 -14.42 31.76 25.36
C TYR A 425 -15.19 31.46 26.66
N PRO A 426 -16.50 31.22 26.59
CA PRO A 426 -17.31 30.97 27.77
C PRO A 426 -17.07 29.56 28.35
N LEU A 427 -17.49 29.37 29.61
CA LEU A 427 -17.64 28.04 30.23
C LEU A 427 -18.42 27.11 29.29
N GLY A 428 -18.00 25.85 29.17
CA GLY A 428 -18.65 24.85 28.32
C GLY A 428 -18.28 24.94 26.84
N HIS A 429 -17.46 25.91 26.40
CA HIS A 429 -16.99 25.94 25.02
C HIS A 429 -16.10 24.73 24.72
N LYS A 430 -16.25 24.14 23.53
CA LYS A 430 -15.48 22.96 23.11
C LYS A 430 -14.19 23.37 22.41
N LEU A 431 -13.14 22.59 22.66
CA LEU A 431 -11.84 22.70 22.01
C LEU A 431 -11.30 21.30 21.74
N GLY A 432 -10.21 21.18 21.00
CA GLY A 432 -9.58 19.88 20.80
C GLY A 432 -8.08 19.93 20.54
N LEU A 433 -7.44 18.80 20.75
CA LEU A 433 -6.05 18.56 20.38
C LEU A 433 -5.94 18.46 18.86
N LEU A 434 -5.18 19.37 18.25
CA LEU A 434 -5.00 19.42 16.80
C LEU A 434 -4.20 18.21 16.30
N ASP A 435 -4.66 17.57 15.22
CA ASP A 435 -4.01 16.41 14.63
C ASP A 435 -2.83 16.81 13.72
N ILE A 436 -1.62 16.82 14.28
CA ILE A 436 -0.37 17.14 13.58
C ILE A 436 0.35 15.85 13.19
N ASP A 437 0.81 15.76 11.94
CA ASP A 437 1.36 14.53 11.36
C ASP A 437 2.83 14.20 11.73
N GLY A 438 3.42 15.00 12.61
CA GLY A 438 4.85 14.96 12.96
C GLY A 438 5.76 15.80 12.08
N GLN A 439 5.26 16.33 10.97
CA GLN A 439 5.84 17.44 10.23
C GLN A 439 5.00 18.71 10.50
N ALA A 440 5.35 19.84 9.87
CA ALA A 440 4.53 21.05 9.90
C ALA A 440 3.27 20.91 9.04
N LYS A 441 2.45 19.90 9.32
CA LYS A 441 1.23 19.60 8.58
C LYS A 441 0.13 19.15 9.52
N VAL A 442 -1.10 19.51 9.17
CA VAL A 442 -2.32 19.23 9.94
C VAL A 442 -3.23 18.36 9.11
N ARG A 443 -3.71 17.26 9.70
CA ARG A 443 -4.61 16.31 9.03
C ARG A 443 -6.02 16.86 8.90
N PHE A 444 -6.69 16.50 7.83
CA PHE A 444 -8.09 16.83 7.59
C PHE A 444 -9.03 15.86 8.30
N ASP A 445 -10.23 16.32 8.66
CA ASP A 445 -11.32 15.46 9.09
C ASP A 445 -12.04 14.90 7.84
N GLN A 446 -11.81 13.62 7.53
CA GLN A 446 -12.38 12.94 6.36
C GLN A 446 -13.91 12.74 6.46
N ARG A 447 -14.55 13.06 7.59
CA ARG A 447 -16.02 13.07 7.72
C ARG A 447 -16.66 14.33 7.17
N THR A 448 -15.85 15.33 6.80
CA THR A 448 -16.32 16.64 6.33
C THR A 448 -16.02 16.87 4.84
N GLY A 449 -16.51 17.98 4.28
CA GLY A 449 -16.28 18.33 2.87
C GLY A 449 -14.86 18.80 2.52
N ILE A 450 -13.95 18.95 3.49
CA ILE A 450 -12.60 19.49 3.22
C ILE A 450 -11.76 18.57 2.31
N GLN A 451 -11.94 17.24 2.42
CA GLN A 451 -11.21 16.27 1.60
C GLN A 451 -11.60 16.39 0.12
N SER A 452 -12.89 16.51 -0.17
CA SER A 452 -13.40 16.70 -1.53
C SER A 452 -12.95 18.05 -2.10
N GLU A 453 -13.00 19.11 -1.29
CA GLU A 453 -12.54 20.45 -1.69
C GLU A 453 -11.04 20.49 -2.04
N HIS A 454 -10.19 19.81 -1.26
CA HIS A 454 -8.76 19.68 -1.56
C HIS A 454 -8.53 18.84 -2.82
N ALA A 455 -9.27 17.73 -2.97
CA ALA A 455 -9.22 16.88 -4.15
C ALA A 455 -9.58 17.63 -5.45
N GLU A 456 -10.48 18.61 -5.41
CA GLU A 456 -10.79 19.48 -6.57
C GLU A 456 -9.61 20.33 -7.01
N ARG A 457 -8.83 20.85 -6.05
CA ARG A 457 -7.60 21.62 -6.36
C ARG A 457 -6.56 20.73 -7.02
N ILE A 458 -6.35 19.54 -6.44
CA ILE A 458 -5.43 18.53 -7.01
C ILE A 458 -5.87 18.14 -8.42
N GLY A 459 -7.15 17.84 -8.62
CA GLY A 459 -7.71 17.49 -9.93
C GLY A 459 -7.50 18.60 -10.96
N LYS A 460 -7.80 19.85 -10.60
CA LYS A 460 -7.55 21.01 -11.46
C LYS A 460 -6.08 21.14 -11.87
N ILE A 461 -5.17 21.09 -10.90
CA ILE A 461 -3.73 21.15 -11.15
C ILE A 461 -3.31 20.02 -12.10
N SER A 462 -3.76 18.80 -11.80
CA SER A 462 -3.34 17.60 -12.51
C SER A 462 -3.81 17.57 -13.95
N ASN A 463 -5.08 17.88 -14.17
CA ASN A 463 -5.73 17.82 -15.49
C ASN A 463 -5.22 18.93 -16.39
N GLU A 464 -5.00 20.14 -15.84
CA GLU A 464 -4.42 21.24 -16.61
C GLU A 464 -2.95 21.00 -16.93
N ALA A 465 -2.15 20.50 -15.98
CA ALA A 465 -0.73 20.21 -16.20
C ALA A 465 -0.51 19.05 -17.18
N GLY A 466 -1.43 18.09 -17.26
CA GLY A 466 -1.30 16.92 -18.14
C GLY A 466 -0.50 15.77 -17.53
N PHE A 467 -0.54 15.61 -16.20
CA PHE A 467 0.04 14.44 -15.53
C PHE A 467 -0.75 13.17 -15.85
N ARG A 468 -0.06 12.01 -15.88
CA ARG A 468 -0.63 10.74 -16.36
C ARG A 468 -0.45 9.55 -15.41
N PHE A 469 0.38 9.67 -14.38
CA PHE A 469 0.45 8.70 -13.28
C PHE A 469 0.67 9.43 -11.95
N PHE A 470 0.30 8.77 -10.85
CA PHE A 470 0.15 9.45 -9.57
C PHE A 470 0.70 8.63 -8.40
N SER A 471 1.37 9.31 -7.46
CA SER A 471 1.74 8.75 -6.16
C SER A 471 0.94 9.44 -5.05
N TYR A 472 0.17 8.64 -4.32
CA TYR A 472 -0.67 9.01 -3.18
C TYR A 472 0.14 8.89 -1.88
N ASP A 473 1.03 9.84 -1.66
CA ASP A 473 1.82 9.94 -0.43
C ASP A 473 0.99 10.54 0.71
N GLY A 474 1.33 10.20 1.96
CA GLY A 474 0.54 10.54 3.14
C GLY A 474 -0.86 9.93 3.15
N ALA A 475 -1.08 8.82 2.42
CA ALA A 475 -2.37 8.12 2.42
C ALA A 475 -2.73 7.55 3.80
N GLU A 476 -1.74 7.33 4.66
CA GLU A 476 -1.88 6.96 6.07
C GLU A 476 -2.36 8.11 6.96
N ASP A 477 -2.27 9.36 6.50
CA ASP A 477 -2.58 10.57 7.28
C ASP A 477 -4.07 10.87 7.33
N VAL A 478 -4.83 9.86 7.72
CA VAL A 478 -6.27 9.90 7.93
C VAL A 478 -6.60 9.33 9.31
N HIS A 479 -7.75 9.70 9.86
CA HIS A 479 -8.19 9.14 11.14
C HIS A 479 -8.89 7.78 10.97
N ALA A 480 -9.08 7.06 12.07
CA ALA A 480 -9.84 5.82 12.10
C ALA A 480 -11.31 6.03 11.68
N PRO A 481 -11.98 5.03 11.07
CA PRO A 481 -11.44 3.72 10.70
C PRO A 481 -10.56 3.75 9.45
N TRP A 482 -9.30 3.30 9.57
CA TRP A 482 -8.29 3.40 8.51
C TRP A 482 -8.62 2.56 7.27
N TRP A 483 -9.26 1.40 7.43
CA TRP A 483 -9.69 0.56 6.30
C TRP A 483 -10.63 1.30 5.34
N PHE A 484 -11.34 2.31 5.84
CA PHE A 484 -12.27 3.14 5.07
C PHE A 484 -11.62 4.46 4.62
N HIS A 485 -11.11 5.26 5.56
CA HIS A 485 -10.65 6.62 5.24
C HIS A 485 -9.41 6.66 4.33
N VAL A 486 -8.57 5.62 4.34
CA VAL A 486 -7.42 5.52 3.42
C VAL A 486 -7.91 5.48 1.98
N SER A 487 -8.76 4.52 1.61
CA SER A 487 -9.27 4.40 0.24
C SER A 487 -10.24 5.52 -0.14
N MET A 488 -11.04 6.02 0.80
CA MET A 488 -11.95 7.15 0.52
C MET A 488 -11.20 8.42 0.15
N SER A 489 -10.15 8.79 0.88
CA SER A 489 -9.34 9.97 0.55
C SER A 489 -8.69 9.84 -0.84
N GLN A 490 -8.21 8.64 -1.17
CA GLN A 490 -7.65 8.31 -2.49
C GLN A 490 -8.72 8.39 -3.59
N LEU A 491 -9.91 7.85 -3.33
CA LEU A 491 -11.04 7.82 -4.26
C LEU A 491 -11.52 9.24 -4.61
N GLU A 492 -11.59 10.13 -3.61
CA GLU A 492 -12.00 11.52 -3.84
C GLU A 492 -11.08 12.25 -4.81
N VAL A 493 -9.78 12.02 -4.73
CA VAL A 493 -8.81 12.52 -5.71
C VAL A 493 -8.97 11.79 -7.05
N HIS A 494 -8.99 10.46 -7.05
CA HIS A 494 -9.03 9.65 -8.28
C HIS A 494 -10.19 10.03 -9.20
N LYS A 495 -11.40 10.24 -8.65
CA LYS A 495 -12.61 10.65 -9.41
C LYS A 495 -12.44 11.97 -10.17
N ARG A 496 -11.47 12.80 -9.79
CA ARG A 496 -11.23 14.14 -10.36
C ARG A 496 -10.06 14.16 -11.33
N LEU A 497 -9.35 13.05 -11.51
CA LEU A 497 -8.23 12.92 -12.44
C LEU A 497 -8.76 12.56 -13.84
N VAL A 498 -8.57 13.46 -14.79
CA VAL A 498 -9.05 13.34 -16.17
C VAL A 498 -7.91 13.71 -17.13
N PRO A 499 -7.47 12.79 -18.02
CA PRO A 499 -7.96 11.41 -18.16
C PRO A 499 -7.61 10.54 -16.95
N GLU A 500 -8.27 9.38 -16.85
CA GLU A 500 -7.97 8.37 -15.83
C GLU A 500 -6.45 8.06 -15.80
N PRO A 501 -5.85 7.92 -14.61
CA PRO A 501 -4.44 7.55 -14.46
C PRO A 501 -4.06 6.31 -15.28
N LEU A 502 -2.85 6.30 -15.84
CA LEU A 502 -2.29 5.09 -16.44
C LEU A 502 -2.01 4.00 -15.40
N PHE A 503 -1.56 4.44 -14.22
CA PHE A 503 -1.35 3.63 -13.02
C PHE A 503 -1.22 4.57 -11.81
N SER A 504 -1.29 4.00 -10.61
CA SER A 504 -1.06 4.75 -9.37
C SER A 504 -0.34 3.92 -8.30
N VAL A 505 0.41 4.61 -7.45
CA VAL A 505 1.13 4.07 -6.27
C VAL A 505 0.74 4.86 -5.02
N GLY A 506 1.02 4.36 -3.82
CA GLY A 506 0.71 5.10 -2.59
C GLY A 506 1.20 4.43 -1.31
N ALA A 507 1.39 5.26 -0.28
CA ALA A 507 2.06 4.91 0.98
C ALA A 507 1.24 3.99 1.88
N ALA A 508 -0.10 4.10 1.85
CA ALA A 508 -1.02 3.28 2.61
C ALA A 508 -2.06 2.60 1.72
N LYS A 509 -2.45 1.40 2.14
CA LYS A 509 -3.39 0.55 1.41
C LYS A 509 -4.54 0.18 2.31
N SER A 510 -5.72 0.11 1.71
CA SER A 510 -6.88 -0.60 2.24
C SER A 510 -7.47 -1.42 1.09
N HIS A 511 -8.34 -2.37 1.40
CA HIS A 511 -8.87 -3.30 0.42
C HIS A 511 -9.43 -2.60 -0.83
N PHE A 512 -10.37 -1.65 -0.67
CA PHE A 512 -10.95 -0.93 -1.80
C PHE A 512 -9.92 -0.11 -2.59
N GLY A 513 -8.83 0.30 -1.94
CA GLY A 513 -7.69 0.96 -2.57
C GLY A 513 -7.00 0.09 -3.63
N TRP A 514 -7.24 -1.22 -3.71
CA TRP A 514 -6.70 -2.08 -4.78
C TRP A 514 -7.21 -1.67 -6.16
N HIS A 515 -8.44 -1.17 -6.26
CA HIS A 515 -8.99 -0.62 -7.51
C HIS A 515 -8.28 0.67 -7.96
N ILE A 516 -7.68 1.40 -7.01
CA ILE A 516 -7.09 2.73 -7.24
C ILE A 516 -5.56 2.63 -7.39
N LEU A 517 -4.90 2.07 -6.39
CA LEU A 517 -3.46 1.86 -6.37
C LEU A 517 -3.16 0.55 -7.08
N THR A 518 -2.53 0.64 -8.24
CA THR A 518 -2.29 -0.49 -9.13
C THR A 518 -0.90 -1.08 -8.95
N SER A 519 -0.03 -0.36 -8.26
CA SER A 519 1.25 -0.81 -7.71
C SER A 519 1.37 -0.31 -6.27
N ALA A 520 2.11 -1.03 -5.43
CA ALA A 520 2.41 -0.61 -4.06
C ALA A 520 3.41 0.55 -3.99
N ASN A 521 3.54 1.12 -2.78
CA ASN A 521 4.45 2.24 -2.47
C ASN A 521 5.89 1.99 -2.92
N GLU A 522 6.58 3.09 -3.19
CA GLU A 522 8.03 3.16 -3.20
C GLU A 522 8.61 2.95 -1.79
N PHE A 523 9.66 2.13 -1.66
CA PHE A 523 10.46 2.10 -0.44
C PHE A 523 11.31 3.37 -0.28
N ASP A 524 11.51 3.78 0.98
CA ASP A 524 12.42 4.86 1.33
C ASP A 524 13.90 4.54 1.01
N THR A 525 14.72 5.58 1.05
CA THR A 525 16.13 5.53 0.68
C THR A 525 16.98 4.78 1.70
N PHE A 526 17.94 3.98 1.23
CA PHE A 526 18.97 3.34 2.07
C PHE A 526 20.36 3.86 1.70
N LYS A 527 21.26 3.93 2.70
CA LYS A 527 22.66 4.32 2.47
C LYS A 527 23.41 3.27 1.62
N PRO A 528 24.40 3.68 0.81
CA PRO A 528 25.15 2.77 -0.05
C PRO A 528 25.70 1.52 0.67
N GLU A 529 26.20 1.68 1.90
CA GLU A 529 26.88 0.63 2.66
C GLU A 529 25.94 -0.53 3.07
N VAL A 530 24.64 -0.27 3.14
CA VAL A 530 23.63 -1.26 3.57
C VAL A 530 22.60 -1.57 2.49
N VAL A 531 22.68 -0.92 1.32
CA VAL A 531 21.62 -0.94 0.31
C VAL A 531 21.27 -2.34 -0.18
N LYS A 532 22.26 -3.22 -0.39
CA LYS A 532 22.02 -4.61 -0.79
C LYS A 532 21.31 -5.41 0.31
N ALA A 533 21.75 -5.24 1.57
CA ALA A 533 21.14 -5.91 2.73
C ALA A 533 19.70 -5.42 2.98
N ALA A 534 19.47 -4.12 2.86
CA ALA A 534 18.15 -3.52 2.95
C ALA A 534 17.23 -4.02 1.82
N THR A 535 17.74 -4.10 0.58
CA THR A 535 17.02 -4.64 -0.59
C THR A 535 16.52 -6.05 -0.34
N ARG A 536 17.35 -6.92 0.25
CA ARG A 536 16.94 -8.28 0.63
C ARG A 536 15.82 -8.29 1.67
N LYS A 537 15.97 -7.47 2.70
CA LYS A 537 15.07 -7.46 3.86
C LYS A 537 13.71 -6.84 3.55
N HIS A 538 13.69 -5.79 2.74
CA HIS A 538 12.51 -4.95 2.54
C HIS A 538 11.91 -5.12 1.15
N GLN A 539 12.62 -4.69 0.10
CA GLN A 539 12.04 -4.65 -1.25
C GLN A 539 11.74 -6.04 -1.82
N VAL A 540 12.65 -7.00 -1.69
CA VAL A 540 12.41 -8.38 -2.15
C VAL A 540 11.28 -9.05 -1.37
N ALA A 541 11.24 -8.87 -0.05
CA ALA A 541 10.18 -9.42 0.79
C ALA A 541 8.80 -8.88 0.37
N ALA A 542 8.70 -7.58 0.09
CA ALA A 542 7.47 -6.98 -0.39
C ALA A 542 7.10 -7.40 -1.80
N ALA A 543 8.06 -7.54 -2.72
CA ALA A 543 7.79 -8.03 -4.07
C ALA A 543 7.16 -9.44 -4.05
N LYS A 544 7.71 -10.34 -3.23
CA LYS A 544 7.16 -11.69 -3.01
C LYS A 544 5.76 -11.67 -2.41
N TYR A 545 5.52 -10.77 -1.45
CA TYR A 545 4.22 -10.65 -0.81
C TYR A 545 3.17 -10.11 -1.79
N LEU A 546 3.47 -9.01 -2.49
CA LEU A 546 2.53 -8.31 -3.37
C LEU A 546 2.24 -9.03 -4.68
N ALA A 547 3.13 -9.91 -5.13
CA ALA A 547 2.83 -10.80 -6.24
C ALA A 547 1.59 -11.68 -5.96
N GLN A 548 1.29 -11.97 -4.68
CA GLN A 548 0.11 -12.74 -4.28
C GLN A 548 -1.20 -11.96 -4.43
N ASP A 549 -1.13 -10.63 -4.53
CA ASP A 549 -2.26 -9.71 -4.74
C ASP A 549 -2.48 -9.35 -6.23
N PHE A 550 -1.86 -10.10 -7.16
CA PHE A 550 -1.89 -9.80 -8.60
C PHE A 550 -1.44 -8.36 -8.91
N THR A 551 -0.44 -7.89 -8.17
CA THR A 551 0.16 -6.56 -8.32
C THR A 551 1.66 -6.64 -8.09
N ARG A 552 2.32 -5.48 -8.07
CA ARG A 552 3.76 -5.33 -7.94
C ARG A 552 4.10 -4.19 -6.99
N VAL A 553 5.37 -4.12 -6.62
CA VAL A 553 5.93 -3.02 -5.85
C VAL A 553 6.84 -2.19 -6.74
N ASN A 554 6.98 -0.90 -6.45
CA ASN A 554 8.13 -0.17 -6.93
C ASN A 554 9.28 -0.36 -5.93
N PHE A 555 10.45 -0.76 -6.40
CA PHE A 555 11.62 -1.07 -5.55
C PHE A 555 12.21 0.15 -4.83
N GLY A 556 11.60 1.32 -4.97
CA GLY A 556 11.76 2.46 -4.08
C GLY A 556 12.54 3.61 -4.69
N TRP A 557 12.60 4.71 -3.94
CA TRP A 557 13.42 5.88 -4.26
C TRP A 557 14.88 5.54 -4.00
N LEU A 558 15.57 5.04 -5.01
CA LEU A 558 17.01 4.79 -4.96
C LEU A 558 17.71 6.14 -4.88
N ASP A 559 18.38 6.41 -3.76
CA ASP A 559 19.12 7.65 -3.58
C ASP A 559 20.32 7.69 -4.52
N TYR A 560 20.73 8.90 -4.92
CA TYR A 560 21.93 9.08 -5.72
C TYR A 560 22.97 9.85 -4.91
N VAL A 561 23.94 9.10 -4.38
CA VAL A 561 24.94 9.60 -3.44
C VAL A 561 26.32 9.61 -4.09
N ALA A 562 26.99 10.75 -4.11
CA ALA A 562 28.37 10.87 -4.58
C ALA A 562 29.37 10.46 -3.48
N PRO A 563 30.55 9.91 -3.85
CA PRO A 563 31.58 9.54 -2.88
C PRO A 563 32.10 10.73 -2.08
N ASN A 564 32.41 10.52 -0.81
CA ASN A 564 33.11 11.46 0.08
C ASN A 564 33.84 10.69 1.20
N GLU A 565 34.39 11.39 2.20
CA GLU A 565 35.15 10.76 3.30
C GLU A 565 34.34 9.70 4.08
N GLY A 566 33.02 9.84 4.16
CA GLY A 566 32.14 8.96 4.93
C GLY A 566 31.40 7.89 4.13
N THR A 567 31.52 7.88 2.79
CA THR A 567 30.83 6.90 1.93
C THR A 567 31.52 6.78 0.57
N ILE A 568 31.53 5.57 0.03
CA ILE A 568 31.96 5.32 -1.35
C ILE A 568 30.94 5.80 -2.39
N GLY A 569 29.79 6.32 -1.98
CA GLY A 569 28.69 6.66 -2.89
C GLY A 569 27.99 5.42 -3.46
N MET A 570 26.99 5.64 -4.31
CA MET A 570 26.27 4.56 -4.99
C MET A 570 27.10 3.98 -6.14
N GLN A 571 27.37 2.69 -6.09
CA GLN A 571 28.28 2.02 -7.04
C GLN A 571 27.54 1.13 -8.05
N PRO A 572 28.17 0.78 -9.19
CA PRO A 572 27.55 -0.05 -10.22
C PRO A 572 26.99 -1.38 -9.70
N ASP A 573 27.71 -2.07 -8.80
CA ASP A 573 27.26 -3.35 -8.22
C ASP A 573 26.00 -3.22 -7.36
N MET A 574 25.80 -2.06 -6.72
CA MET A 574 24.61 -1.80 -5.92
C MET A 574 23.38 -1.68 -6.81
N TYR A 575 23.50 -0.95 -7.93
CA TYR A 575 22.42 -0.86 -8.92
C TYR A 575 22.22 -2.19 -9.65
N GLU A 576 23.29 -2.92 -9.98
CA GLU A 576 23.21 -4.25 -10.59
C GLU A 576 22.40 -5.19 -9.68
N TYR A 577 22.70 -5.19 -8.38
CA TYR A 577 21.97 -5.98 -7.40
C TYR A 577 20.50 -5.60 -7.35
N ILE A 578 20.19 -4.32 -7.13
CA ILE A 578 18.80 -3.83 -7.02
C ILE A 578 18.01 -4.13 -8.28
N CYS A 579 18.54 -3.81 -9.46
CA CYS A 579 17.85 -4.00 -10.73
C CYS A 579 17.66 -5.48 -11.05
N SER A 580 18.62 -6.34 -10.69
CA SER A 580 18.46 -7.80 -10.84
C SER A 580 17.32 -8.33 -9.98
N ARG A 581 17.18 -7.86 -8.73
CA ARG A 581 16.11 -8.27 -7.83
C ARG A 581 14.75 -7.72 -8.26
N ALA A 582 14.71 -6.49 -8.76
CA ALA A 582 13.50 -5.90 -9.33
C ALA A 582 13.02 -6.69 -10.56
N THR A 583 13.96 -7.11 -11.41
CA THR A 583 13.69 -7.94 -12.61
C THR A 583 13.11 -9.30 -12.27
N ALA A 584 13.57 -9.93 -11.17
CA ALA A 584 13.06 -11.23 -10.71
C ALA A 584 11.53 -11.25 -10.50
N TRP A 585 10.94 -10.09 -10.23
CA TRP A 585 9.51 -9.88 -9.95
C TRP A 585 8.82 -8.89 -10.92
N ASP A 586 9.46 -8.57 -12.06
CA ASP A 586 8.99 -7.56 -13.04
C ASP A 586 8.56 -6.22 -12.39
N CYS A 587 9.33 -5.76 -11.41
CA CYS A 587 9.06 -4.53 -10.68
C CYS A 587 9.86 -3.35 -11.26
N PRO A 588 9.28 -2.13 -11.33
CA PRO A 588 10.02 -0.92 -11.66
C PRO A 588 10.86 -0.42 -10.48
N ILE A 589 11.78 0.51 -10.77
CA ILE A 589 12.53 1.28 -9.77
C ILE A 589 12.24 2.78 -9.91
N SER A 590 12.50 3.55 -8.86
CA SER A 590 12.48 5.01 -8.91
C SER A 590 13.87 5.57 -8.57
N LEU A 591 14.47 6.36 -9.46
CA LEU A 591 15.74 7.02 -9.15
C LEU A 591 15.48 8.40 -8.58
N LYS A 592 15.94 8.69 -7.36
CA LYS A 592 15.84 10.03 -6.78
C LYS A 592 16.88 10.94 -7.42
N ALA A 593 16.41 11.99 -8.08
CA ALA A 593 17.29 12.90 -8.79
C ALA A 593 18.03 13.83 -7.84
N ASN A 594 19.36 13.77 -7.90
CA ASN A 594 20.26 14.72 -7.22
C ASN A 594 21.29 15.23 -8.23
N LEU A 595 21.00 16.36 -8.88
CA LEU A 595 21.84 16.90 -9.96
C LEU A 595 23.28 17.13 -9.51
N ARG A 596 23.48 17.62 -8.29
CA ARG A 596 24.83 17.83 -7.75
C ARG A 596 25.58 16.50 -7.68
N ALA A 597 24.99 15.49 -7.05
CA ALA A 597 25.64 14.19 -6.92
C ALA A 597 25.86 13.51 -8.29
N LEU A 598 24.89 13.58 -9.20
CA LEU A 598 25.01 13.06 -10.56
C LEU A 598 26.16 13.70 -11.34
N ARG A 599 26.37 15.02 -11.19
CA ARG A 599 27.48 15.73 -11.84
C ARG A 599 28.84 15.43 -11.22
N THR A 600 28.91 15.27 -9.89
CA THR A 600 30.19 15.11 -9.19
C THR A 600 30.62 13.66 -9.05
N HIS A 601 29.71 12.70 -9.15
CA HIS A 601 30.04 11.29 -8.97
C HIS A 601 30.82 10.76 -10.19
N PRO A 602 32.07 10.28 -10.03
CA PRO A 602 32.88 9.84 -11.16
C PRO A 602 32.28 8.66 -11.95
N ARG A 603 31.49 7.82 -11.27
CA ARG A 603 30.83 6.63 -11.82
C ARG A 603 29.42 6.88 -12.34
N THR A 604 29.02 8.13 -12.59
CA THR A 604 27.67 8.40 -13.11
C THR A 604 27.38 7.73 -14.44
N ASP A 605 28.34 7.71 -15.35
CA ASP A 605 28.14 7.07 -16.64
C ASP A 605 27.94 5.56 -16.49
N ASP A 606 28.72 4.91 -15.62
CA ASP A 606 28.59 3.48 -15.31
C ASP A 606 27.25 3.17 -14.61
N ASN A 607 26.90 3.93 -13.57
CA ASN A 607 25.67 3.73 -12.80
C ASN A 607 24.42 3.85 -13.67
N LEU A 608 24.33 4.91 -14.50
CA LEU A 608 23.18 5.10 -15.38
C LEU A 608 23.15 4.04 -16.48
N GLU A 609 24.31 3.59 -16.99
CA GLU A 609 24.35 2.49 -17.97
C GLU A 609 23.83 1.17 -17.37
N VAL A 610 24.21 0.84 -16.13
CA VAL A 610 23.70 -0.37 -15.45
C VAL A 610 22.18 -0.34 -15.36
N ILE A 611 21.64 0.77 -14.87
CA ILE A 611 20.20 0.95 -14.73
C ILE A 611 19.51 0.79 -16.09
N ARG A 612 20.02 1.49 -17.11
CA ARG A 612 19.47 1.44 -18.48
C ARG A 612 19.46 0.04 -19.04
N ARG A 613 20.58 -0.67 -18.92
CA ARG A 613 20.75 -2.02 -19.45
C ARG A 613 19.76 -3.01 -18.85
N TRP A 614 19.58 -2.98 -17.52
CA TRP A 614 18.59 -3.82 -16.85
C TRP A 614 17.16 -3.44 -17.21
N GLU A 615 16.86 -2.13 -17.29
CA GLU A 615 15.54 -1.64 -17.69
C GLU A 615 15.18 -2.12 -19.11
N GLU A 616 16.10 -1.98 -20.07
CA GLU A 616 15.92 -2.42 -21.46
C GLU A 616 15.72 -3.93 -21.56
N ALA A 617 16.54 -4.74 -20.85
CA ALA A 617 16.38 -6.19 -20.83
C ALA A 617 15.05 -6.64 -20.19
N ARG A 618 14.63 -5.98 -19.10
CA ARG A 618 13.36 -6.29 -18.44
C ARG A 618 12.16 -5.92 -19.31
N LEU A 619 12.16 -4.73 -19.90
CA LEU A 619 11.05 -4.27 -20.74
C LEU A 619 10.94 -5.07 -22.04
N SER A 620 12.07 -5.50 -22.63
CA SER A 620 12.11 -6.38 -23.81
C SER A 620 11.78 -7.86 -23.53
N ARG A 621 11.48 -8.22 -22.27
CA ARG A 621 11.19 -9.59 -21.84
C ARG A 621 12.33 -10.58 -22.18
N PHE A 622 13.58 -10.13 -22.08
CA PHE A 622 14.75 -10.92 -22.38
C PHE A 622 14.89 -12.19 -21.51
N PHE A 623 14.55 -12.09 -20.22
CA PHE A 623 14.81 -13.14 -19.24
C PHE A 623 13.82 -14.30 -19.34
N SER A 624 14.32 -15.54 -19.41
CA SER A 624 13.52 -16.75 -19.29
C SER A 624 12.94 -16.92 -17.88
N ASP A 625 11.95 -17.80 -17.73
CA ASP A 625 11.36 -18.12 -16.41
C ASP A 625 12.42 -18.69 -15.46
N GLU A 626 13.32 -19.53 -15.97
CA GLU A 626 14.46 -20.09 -15.24
C GLU A 626 15.41 -18.98 -14.77
N GLN A 627 15.76 -18.03 -15.64
CA GLN A 627 16.62 -16.90 -15.27
C GLN A 627 15.94 -16.00 -14.23
N ARG A 628 14.64 -15.71 -14.40
CA ARG A 628 13.90 -14.94 -13.37
C ARG A 628 13.86 -15.69 -12.05
N GLY A 629 13.71 -17.02 -12.07
CA GLY A 629 13.83 -17.88 -10.90
C GLY A 629 15.20 -17.79 -10.22
N ALA A 630 16.30 -17.86 -10.98
CA ALA A 630 17.65 -17.69 -10.45
C ALA A 630 17.86 -16.30 -9.80
N LEU A 631 17.24 -15.25 -10.35
CA LEU A 631 17.25 -13.91 -9.78
C LEU A 631 16.40 -13.78 -8.49
N GLN A 632 15.59 -14.78 -8.12
CA GLN A 632 14.91 -14.79 -6.83
C GLN A 632 15.83 -15.24 -5.69
N GLU A 633 16.93 -15.94 -6.00
CA GLU A 633 17.92 -16.38 -5.01
C GLU A 633 18.78 -15.21 -4.51
N VAL A 634 18.37 -14.66 -3.36
CA VAL A 634 18.90 -13.39 -2.83
C VAL A 634 20.40 -13.40 -2.48
N GLY A 635 20.98 -14.59 -2.28
CA GLY A 635 22.40 -14.76 -1.93
C GLY A 635 23.34 -14.66 -3.14
N GLN A 636 22.91 -15.11 -4.31
CA GLN A 636 23.73 -15.07 -5.53
C GLN A 636 23.54 -13.73 -6.26
N GLU A 637 24.61 -12.96 -6.39
CA GLU A 637 24.59 -11.77 -7.22
C GLU A 637 24.78 -12.13 -8.70
N HIS A 638 24.27 -11.27 -9.58
CA HIS A 638 24.30 -11.47 -11.03
C HIS A 638 24.72 -10.18 -11.72
N ILE A 639 25.43 -10.33 -12.84
CA ILE A 639 25.74 -9.26 -13.78
C ILE A 639 25.04 -9.53 -15.11
N LEU A 640 24.43 -8.50 -15.66
CA LEU A 640 23.92 -8.50 -17.02
C LEU A 640 25.00 -7.92 -17.93
N LEU A 641 25.51 -8.67 -18.90
CA LEU A 641 26.56 -8.23 -19.81
C LEU A 641 25.94 -7.75 -21.13
N ILE A 642 26.67 -6.87 -21.82
CA ILE A 642 26.49 -6.62 -23.25
C ILE A 642 27.61 -7.38 -23.94
N ASN A 643 27.27 -8.40 -24.73
CA ASN A 643 28.24 -9.22 -25.44
C ASN A 643 28.80 -8.50 -26.67
N GLU A 644 29.72 -9.15 -27.38
CA GLU A 644 30.45 -8.61 -28.52
C GLU A 644 29.54 -8.24 -29.71
N THR A 645 28.32 -8.78 -29.75
CA THR A 645 27.31 -8.48 -30.77
C THR A 645 26.30 -7.41 -30.35
N GLY A 646 26.42 -6.88 -29.12
CA GLY A 646 25.47 -5.94 -28.53
C GLY A 646 24.25 -6.59 -27.85
N GLY A 647 24.20 -7.92 -27.77
CA GLY A 647 23.13 -8.66 -27.09
C GLY A 647 23.33 -8.78 -25.58
N PHE A 648 22.24 -9.03 -24.84
CA PHE A 648 22.31 -9.27 -23.40
C PHE A 648 22.77 -10.68 -23.06
N GLU A 649 23.54 -10.83 -21.98
CA GLU A 649 24.01 -12.11 -21.46
C GLU A 649 24.06 -12.07 -19.93
N LEU A 650 23.27 -12.92 -19.25
CA LEU A 650 23.23 -12.97 -17.78
C LEU A 650 24.29 -13.93 -17.24
N GLN A 651 25.08 -13.48 -16.26
CA GLN A 651 26.08 -14.32 -15.58
C GLN A 651 25.98 -14.18 -14.05
N PRO A 652 26.07 -15.28 -13.27
CA PRO A 652 26.35 -15.17 -11.85
C PRO A 652 27.78 -14.66 -11.66
N TYR A 653 27.97 -13.79 -10.67
CA TYR A 653 29.28 -13.27 -10.32
C TYR A 653 29.41 -13.12 -8.81
N ASP A 654 30.64 -13.08 -8.32
CA ASP A 654 30.91 -12.96 -6.89
C ASP A 654 31.90 -11.83 -6.64
N GLU A 655 31.65 -11.05 -5.59
CA GLU A 655 32.62 -10.08 -5.11
C GLU A 655 33.91 -10.79 -4.71
N VAL A 656 35.06 -10.24 -5.08
CA VAL A 656 36.36 -10.73 -4.61
C VAL A 656 36.69 -10.01 -3.31
N PRO A 657 36.50 -10.65 -2.14
CA PRO A 657 36.81 -10.01 -0.88
C PRO A 657 38.32 -9.77 -0.78
N ASP A 658 38.67 -8.65 -0.17
CA ASP A 658 40.05 -8.20 0.06
C ASP A 658 40.88 -8.02 -1.23
N ALA A 659 40.22 -7.70 -2.35
CA ALA A 659 40.92 -7.33 -3.59
C ALA A 659 41.96 -6.22 -3.32
N ALA A 660 43.16 -6.39 -3.88
CA ALA A 660 44.35 -5.58 -3.65
C ALA A 660 44.64 -5.30 -2.17
N GLY A 661 44.64 -6.36 -1.34
CA GLY A 661 44.88 -6.28 0.10
C GLY A 661 43.79 -5.53 0.87
N GLY A 662 42.55 -5.53 0.37
CA GLY A 662 41.43 -4.80 0.96
C GLY A 662 41.45 -3.29 0.69
N SER A 663 42.13 -2.87 -0.39
CA SER A 663 42.17 -1.44 -0.75
C SER A 663 40.78 -0.91 -1.10
N PRO A 664 40.35 0.22 -0.53
CA PRO A 664 39.06 0.84 -0.86
C PRO A 664 39.05 1.45 -2.27
N SER A 665 40.20 1.49 -2.96
CA SER A 665 40.33 2.04 -4.31
C SER A 665 39.90 1.08 -5.41
N ILE A 666 39.54 -0.16 -5.09
CA ILE A 666 39.10 -1.15 -6.08
C ILE A 666 37.83 -1.86 -5.63
N ARG A 667 36.88 -2.01 -6.57
CA ARG A 667 35.84 -3.05 -6.49
C ARG A 667 36.09 -4.04 -7.60
N ALA A 668 36.03 -5.34 -7.30
CA ALA A 668 36.26 -6.40 -8.26
C ALA A 668 35.28 -7.56 -8.04
N PHE A 669 34.68 -8.03 -9.13
CA PHE A 669 33.78 -9.18 -9.14
C PHE A 669 34.22 -10.15 -10.22
N ILE A 670 34.08 -11.45 -9.96
CA ILE A 670 34.64 -12.52 -10.78
C ILE A 670 33.54 -13.46 -11.27
N PHE A 671 33.60 -13.86 -12.54
CA PHE A 671 32.67 -14.77 -13.18
C PHE A 671 33.37 -15.62 -14.24
N ASN A 672 32.76 -16.74 -14.62
CA ASN A 672 33.27 -17.60 -15.69
C ASN A 672 32.44 -17.38 -16.95
N ARG A 673 33.10 -17.23 -18.09
CA ARG A 673 32.44 -17.05 -19.40
C ARG A 673 33.31 -17.66 -20.49
N ALA A 674 32.68 -18.40 -21.41
CA ALA A 674 33.36 -19.03 -22.56
C ALA A 674 34.63 -19.84 -22.18
N GLY A 675 34.59 -20.55 -21.04
CA GLY A 675 35.71 -21.36 -20.55
C GLY A 675 36.87 -20.59 -19.92
N LYS A 676 36.75 -19.26 -19.78
CA LYS A 676 37.77 -18.38 -19.19
C LYS A 676 37.25 -17.65 -17.95
N THR A 677 38.19 -17.24 -17.10
CA THR A 677 37.88 -16.42 -15.93
C THR A 677 37.81 -14.96 -16.33
N HIS A 678 36.74 -14.27 -15.94
CA HIS A 678 36.56 -12.86 -16.18
C HIS A 678 36.45 -12.09 -14.86
N VAL A 679 36.93 -10.85 -14.87
CA VAL A 679 36.84 -9.93 -13.71
C VAL A 679 36.26 -8.62 -14.19
N VAL A 680 35.16 -8.17 -13.59
CA VAL A 680 34.67 -6.80 -13.75
C VAL A 680 35.13 -5.96 -12.56
N PHE A 681 35.73 -4.81 -12.82
CA PHE A 681 36.37 -4.00 -11.79
C PHE A 681 36.40 -2.51 -12.13
N TRP A 682 36.48 -1.65 -11.11
CA TRP A 682 36.53 -0.19 -11.24
C TRP A 682 37.08 0.47 -9.98
N HIS A 683 37.41 1.76 -10.10
CA HIS A 683 37.75 2.60 -8.96
C HIS A 683 36.50 3.34 -8.46
N PRO A 684 36.14 3.28 -7.15
CA PRO A 684 34.90 3.89 -6.65
C PRO A 684 34.76 5.40 -6.88
N SER A 685 35.86 6.15 -6.76
CA SER A 685 35.88 7.62 -6.76
C SER A 685 36.95 8.29 -7.63
N GLY A 686 37.69 7.55 -8.46
CA GLY A 686 38.89 8.07 -9.12
C GLY A 686 39.39 7.19 -10.24
N GLU A 687 40.71 7.12 -10.36
CA GLU A 687 41.46 6.31 -11.31
C GLU A 687 42.75 5.81 -10.67
N GLY A 688 43.34 4.75 -11.22
CA GLY A 688 44.60 4.18 -10.75
C GLY A 688 45.11 3.09 -11.67
N ASN A 689 46.18 2.41 -11.27
CA ASN A 689 46.69 1.22 -11.96
C ASN A 689 46.62 0.01 -11.04
N LEU A 690 46.19 -1.12 -11.58
CA LEU A 690 46.15 -2.41 -10.90
C LEU A 690 47.26 -3.29 -11.46
N GLU A 691 48.19 -3.72 -10.62
CA GLU A 691 49.23 -4.69 -10.97
C GLU A 691 48.87 -6.07 -10.41
N LEU A 692 48.81 -7.06 -11.30
CA LEU A 692 48.49 -8.46 -11.01
C LEU A 692 49.70 -9.35 -11.30
N ASN A 693 49.93 -10.36 -10.47
CA ASN A 693 50.96 -11.38 -10.68
C ASN A 693 50.51 -12.43 -11.72
N ILE A 694 50.12 -11.97 -12.91
CA ILE A 694 49.64 -12.79 -14.03
C ILE A 694 50.39 -12.37 -15.30
N ASP A 695 50.69 -13.37 -16.14
CA ASP A 695 51.26 -13.18 -17.48
C ASP A 695 50.41 -12.23 -18.34
N ALA A 696 51.00 -11.13 -18.80
CA ALA A 696 50.34 -10.17 -19.68
C ALA A 696 49.86 -10.81 -20.99
N GLY A 697 50.57 -11.83 -21.50
CA GLY A 697 50.16 -12.57 -22.70
C GLY A 697 48.90 -13.44 -22.52
N ARG A 698 48.45 -13.65 -21.28
CA ARG A 698 47.23 -14.39 -20.94
C ARG A 698 46.09 -13.51 -20.45
N THR A 699 46.25 -12.19 -20.56
CA THR A 699 45.32 -11.21 -20.04
C THR A 699 44.86 -10.29 -21.16
N ARG A 700 43.55 -10.09 -21.28
CA ARG A 700 42.96 -9.08 -22.17
C ARG A 700 42.11 -8.13 -21.35
N LEU A 701 42.22 -6.84 -21.63
CA LEU A 701 41.47 -5.80 -20.94
C LEU A 701 40.46 -5.17 -21.90
N PHE A 702 39.24 -4.98 -21.44
CA PHE A 702 38.15 -4.46 -22.23
C PHE A 702 37.49 -3.29 -21.51
N LYS A 703 37.23 -2.21 -22.25
CA LYS A 703 36.36 -1.14 -21.76
C LYS A 703 34.90 -1.61 -21.74
N GLN A 704 34.51 -2.32 -22.79
CA GLN A 704 33.26 -3.08 -22.93
C GLN A 704 33.64 -4.36 -23.65
N LEU A 705 32.94 -5.48 -23.42
CA LEU A 705 33.25 -6.74 -24.10
C LEU A 705 33.25 -6.52 -25.63
N GLY A 706 34.31 -6.99 -26.30
CA GLY A 706 34.57 -6.74 -27.72
C GLY A 706 35.34 -5.45 -28.04
N ARG A 707 35.51 -4.53 -27.08
CA ARG A 707 36.32 -3.32 -27.22
C ARG A 707 37.57 -3.38 -26.34
N GLU A 708 38.58 -4.07 -26.87
CA GLU A 708 39.86 -4.30 -26.21
C GLU A 708 40.67 -2.99 -26.06
N ILE A 709 41.37 -2.86 -24.94
CA ILE A 709 42.34 -1.80 -24.66
C ILE A 709 43.67 -2.40 -24.23
N PRO A 710 44.82 -1.74 -24.52
CA PRO A 710 46.14 -2.34 -24.30
C PRO A 710 46.44 -2.58 -22.82
N VAL A 711 47.07 -3.70 -22.52
CA VAL A 711 47.68 -3.99 -21.22
C VAL A 711 49.19 -3.76 -21.27
N ARG A 712 49.81 -3.44 -20.14
CA ARG A 712 51.27 -3.34 -20.00
C ARG A 712 51.78 -4.45 -19.11
N GLY A 713 52.93 -5.05 -19.40
CA GLY A 713 53.48 -6.09 -18.53
C GLY A 713 54.49 -7.00 -19.20
N ASN A 714 54.78 -8.12 -18.54
CA ASN A 714 55.69 -9.16 -18.99
C ASN A 714 55.09 -10.55 -18.68
N SER A 715 55.90 -11.60 -18.80
CA SER A 715 55.47 -12.99 -18.58
C SER A 715 55.12 -13.34 -17.12
N GLN A 716 55.36 -12.45 -16.17
CA GLN A 716 55.09 -12.65 -14.74
C GLN A 716 54.02 -11.70 -14.19
N ARG A 717 53.90 -10.50 -14.76
CA ARG A 717 53.06 -9.42 -14.22
C ARG A 717 52.36 -8.64 -15.31
N VAL A 718 51.15 -8.22 -15.04
CA VAL A 718 50.34 -7.33 -15.88
C VAL A 718 49.88 -6.12 -15.06
N SER A 719 49.96 -4.95 -15.67
CA SER A 719 49.50 -3.67 -15.13
C SER A 719 48.41 -3.12 -16.03
N VAL A 720 47.26 -2.81 -15.44
CA VAL A 720 46.08 -2.31 -16.14
C VAL A 720 45.59 -1.01 -15.54
N PRO A 721 45.37 0.05 -16.35
CA PRO A 721 44.79 1.30 -15.86
C PRO A 721 43.28 1.14 -15.69
N TYR A 722 42.74 1.65 -14.59
CA TYR A 722 41.31 1.55 -14.30
C TYR A 722 40.77 2.83 -13.64
N GLY A 723 39.48 3.07 -13.81
CA GLY A 723 38.77 4.20 -13.24
C GLY A 723 37.28 4.00 -13.45
N GLU A 724 36.88 3.96 -14.72
CA GLU A 724 35.59 3.43 -15.16
C GLU A 724 35.50 1.91 -15.00
N ARG A 725 34.29 1.37 -15.10
CA ARG A 725 34.06 -0.08 -15.13
C ARG A 725 34.68 -0.73 -16.36
N GLN A 726 35.52 -1.73 -16.12
CA GLN A 726 36.26 -2.47 -17.13
C GLN A 726 36.16 -3.97 -16.87
N TYR A 727 36.57 -4.76 -17.87
CA TYR A 727 36.54 -6.22 -17.83
C TYR A 727 37.91 -6.80 -18.17
N LEU A 728 38.43 -7.68 -17.33
CA LEU A 728 39.57 -8.54 -17.64
C LEU A 728 39.06 -9.90 -18.09
N GLU A 729 39.63 -10.44 -19.17
CA GLU A 729 39.59 -11.86 -19.50
C GLU A 729 40.96 -12.45 -19.19
N ILE A 730 40.99 -13.53 -18.41
CA ILE A 730 42.23 -14.18 -17.97
C ILE A 730 42.15 -15.68 -18.26
N ASP A 731 43.12 -16.17 -19.03
CA ASP A 731 43.27 -17.60 -19.33
C ASP A 731 43.97 -18.36 -18.18
N ARG A 732 43.29 -18.38 -17.03
CA ARG A 732 43.68 -19.10 -15.81
C ARG A 732 42.45 -19.60 -15.06
N PRO A 733 42.59 -20.66 -14.23
CA PRO A 733 41.54 -21.08 -13.30
C PRO A 733 41.13 -19.96 -12.34
N ARG A 734 39.83 -19.94 -12.00
CA ARG A 734 39.22 -18.93 -11.13
C ARG A 734 39.96 -18.69 -9.83
N GLU A 735 40.35 -19.76 -9.13
CA GLU A 735 41.06 -19.68 -7.83
C GLU A 735 42.40 -18.93 -7.94
N ASN A 736 43.15 -19.18 -9.02
CA ASN A 736 44.42 -18.49 -9.27
C ASN A 736 44.21 -17.00 -9.52
N VAL A 737 43.12 -16.62 -10.21
CA VAL A 737 42.77 -15.22 -10.45
C VAL A 737 42.33 -14.52 -9.16
N VAL A 738 41.54 -15.19 -8.30
CA VAL A 738 41.17 -14.67 -6.99
C VAL A 738 42.41 -14.40 -6.13
N SER A 739 43.35 -15.35 -6.05
CA SER A 739 44.60 -15.16 -5.31
C SER A 739 45.41 -13.99 -5.87
N ALA A 740 45.56 -13.90 -7.20
CA ALA A 740 46.26 -12.80 -7.85
C ALA A 740 45.59 -11.44 -7.61
N LEU A 741 44.26 -11.38 -7.56
CA LEU A 741 43.51 -10.16 -7.24
C LEU A 741 43.70 -9.73 -5.80
N ARG A 742 43.71 -10.66 -4.84
CA ARG A 742 43.96 -10.35 -3.42
C ARG A 742 45.38 -9.84 -3.17
N GLU A 743 46.35 -10.38 -3.89
CA GLU A 743 47.77 -9.98 -3.84
C GLU A 743 48.09 -8.77 -4.73
N ALA A 744 47.11 -8.26 -5.47
CA ALA A 744 47.30 -7.17 -6.41
C ALA A 744 47.76 -5.88 -5.71
N ARG A 745 48.44 -5.01 -6.45
CA ARG A 745 48.85 -3.68 -5.97
C ARG A 745 48.11 -2.60 -6.73
N VAL A 746 47.60 -1.61 -6.00
CA VAL A 746 47.03 -0.40 -6.58
C VAL A 746 47.96 0.79 -6.34
N PHE A 747 48.17 1.63 -7.35
CA PHE A 747 49.00 2.84 -7.27
C PHE A 747 48.62 3.89 -8.31
#